data_AF-A0A5N6TAL0-F1
#
_entry.id   AF-A0A5N6TAL0-F1
#
_cell.length_a   1.000
_cell.length_b   1.000
_cell.length_c   1.000
_cell.angle_alpha   90.00
_cell.angle_beta   90.00
_cell.angle_gamma   90.00
#
_symmetry.space_group_name_H-M   'P 1'
#
loop_
_entity.id
_entity.type
_entity.pdbx_description
1 polymer ?
#
loop_
_entity_poly.entity_id
_entity_poly.type
_entity_poly.pdbx_seq_one_letter_code
_entity_poly.pdbx_strand_id
1 'polypeptide(L)'
;MAGMKKRKRTETGYSDDEPPVNDTSNASNGFGVAQTLSLLRGSKPSEESELPTAMQSENTTKDKVDTPAQRPSKKKRVDGEKTKYPVLTYVDGRLQSSIRIADLQSLLLYCFADGIAPQWISIKHSGHVRKVVALMVPGLEIGMFDGTVPLQPPAEDVSGSQTNQNDTAGAEGQEEDPKTAEFNRWKQGLPLEDRSHRFNPRPLSRDELPDSLQPLADMFPHVWPVRAPGDSKYNKVHSPLQAILLSALPKNKEDNQKKGPKQARMDKSFVPKRTPITAFISSLEDLRENEYALHPALFTTDNEKSDLMQSRKRAGQDAGAGWVDTHVTNLEEGDVPETEVQQGSMTAGRTVLALDCEMCITEGGKSELTRISLVGWDGEVVLDELVKPQLPVIDYLTRFSGITKEMLDPVTTTLTDIQQKLLTILTPHTILVGHSLNSDLNALKLTHPFIVDTTFIYPHPRGPPLKCSLKWLTQKYLGKEIQKGQTGHDSIEDARAVLELVKQKCEKGERWGTSDAQNESIFKRLARSTRSGKSNPTGEGRTGAVVDWGSPERGFGSQATVAIGCSDDEDVVKGISSAVNGDDSNASVPGGGVDFTWARMRELEMYRGWCNRMPDPNNANESTTLVPPPEETTPTGPPTSAPSETPEKSLVDTVSRTVSHIQRVYESLPPCTLFIVYSGTGDPREVSRLQAMHKRFREEYNAKKPWDELTVKWTDTEEQALKRACERAREGCGFMCVK
;
A
#
# COMPACT_ATOMS: atom_id res chain seq x y z
N MET A 1 -22.94 55.50 5.97
CA MET A 1 -24.30 55.94 6.36
C MET A 1 -25.28 55.56 5.26
N ALA A 2 -26.50 55.18 5.66
CA ALA A 2 -27.65 54.72 4.86
C ALA A 2 -27.83 55.49 3.53
N GLY A 3 -28.34 54.91 2.44
CA GLY A 3 -29.31 53.84 2.25
C GLY A 3 -30.19 54.31 1.09
N MET A 4 -30.24 53.57 -0.02
CA MET A 4 -30.80 54.08 -1.28
C MET A 4 -32.07 53.34 -1.72
N LYS A 5 -33.01 54.17 -2.18
CA LYS A 5 -34.42 53.94 -2.44
C LYS A 5 -34.68 53.23 -3.77
N LYS A 6 -35.74 52.42 -3.73
CA LYS A 6 -36.62 51.92 -4.80
C LYS A 6 -36.93 52.91 -5.94
N ARG A 7 -36.98 52.42 -7.19
CA ARG A 7 -38.17 52.27 -8.11
C ARG A 7 -37.71 52.22 -9.59
N LYS A 8 -38.03 51.13 -10.32
CA LYS A 8 -39.10 50.98 -11.36
C LYS A 8 -38.71 51.70 -12.69
N ARG A 9 -38.67 51.11 -13.88
CA ARG A 9 -39.69 50.28 -14.57
C ARG A 9 -39.15 49.83 -15.96
N THR A 10 -39.29 48.53 -16.23
CA THR A 10 -39.56 47.71 -17.45
C THR A 10 -39.55 48.29 -18.87
N GLU A 11 -39.06 47.51 -19.85
CA GLU A 11 -39.81 46.93 -21.03
C GLU A 11 -38.91 45.96 -21.85
N THR A 12 -39.21 44.64 -21.87
CA THR A 12 -39.89 43.81 -22.94
C THR A 12 -38.98 43.42 -24.11
N GLY A 13 -38.90 42.19 -24.63
CA GLY A 13 -39.57 40.87 -24.45
C GLY A 13 -38.65 39.82 -25.14
N TYR A 14 -38.93 38.54 -25.34
CA TYR A 14 -40.07 37.62 -25.23
C TYR A 14 -39.40 36.22 -25.38
N SER A 15 -39.65 35.20 -24.56
CA SER A 15 -40.82 34.31 -24.69
C SER A 15 -40.89 33.36 -23.50
N ASP A 16 -42.13 33.20 -23.03
CA ASP A 16 -42.62 32.29 -22.00
C ASP A 16 -42.62 30.83 -22.45
N ASP A 17 -42.39 29.91 -21.52
CA ASP A 17 -43.45 29.00 -21.07
C ASP A 17 -43.07 28.38 -19.71
N GLU A 18 -43.78 28.81 -18.66
CA GLU A 18 -43.81 28.29 -17.28
C GLU A 18 -45.27 28.48 -16.77
N PRO A 19 -45.67 28.06 -15.55
CA PRO A 19 -45.67 26.79 -14.83
C PRO A 19 -47.12 26.50 -14.33
N PRO A 20 -47.42 25.77 -13.22
CA PRO A 20 -47.29 26.33 -11.86
C PRO A 20 -47.00 25.26 -10.76
N VAL A 21 -46.71 25.47 -9.47
CA VAL A 21 -46.36 26.61 -8.57
C VAL A 21 -46.22 25.99 -7.16
N ASN A 22 -45.18 26.41 -6.41
CA ASN A 22 -45.13 26.58 -4.93
C ASN A 22 -45.34 25.37 -3.99
N ASP A 23 -44.77 25.29 -2.79
CA ASP A 23 -43.76 26.06 -2.07
C ASP A 23 -43.36 25.24 -0.82
N THR A 24 -42.28 25.66 -0.18
CA THR A 24 -41.98 25.51 1.27
C THR A 24 -41.51 24.16 1.84
N SER A 25 -40.24 24.18 2.26
CA SER A 25 -39.69 23.71 3.55
C SER A 25 -40.12 22.36 4.13
N ASN A 26 -39.19 21.40 4.21
CA ASN A 26 -38.53 21.04 5.48
C ASN A 26 -37.63 19.82 5.31
N ALA A 27 -36.49 19.85 6.01
CA ALA A 27 -35.62 18.71 6.22
C ALA A 27 -36.39 17.53 6.83
N SER A 28 -36.23 16.32 6.30
CA SER A 28 -36.30 15.11 7.13
C SER A 28 -35.55 13.93 6.52
N ASN A 29 -34.79 13.30 7.41
CA ASN A 29 -34.02 12.07 7.29
C ASN A 29 -34.65 10.99 6.40
N GLY A 30 -33.87 10.52 5.42
CA GLY A 30 -34.13 9.27 4.72
C GLY A 30 -34.15 8.09 5.69
N PHE A 31 -35.26 7.35 5.61
CA PHE A 31 -35.65 6.23 6.45
C PHE A 31 -34.63 5.08 6.46
N GLY A 32 -34.23 4.65 7.66
CA GLY A 32 -33.37 3.50 7.89
C GLY A 32 -34.15 2.19 8.05
N VAL A 33 -33.60 1.12 7.46
CA VAL A 33 -34.10 -0.27 7.41
C VAL A 33 -34.45 -0.87 8.79
N ALA A 34 -33.96 -0.29 9.89
CA ALA A 34 -34.25 -0.72 11.25
C ALA A 34 -35.71 -0.45 11.68
N GLN A 35 -36.40 0.53 11.08
CA GLN A 35 -37.78 0.89 11.46
C GLN A 35 -38.82 -0.03 10.81
N THR A 36 -38.48 -0.65 9.67
CA THR A 36 -39.32 -1.64 8.96
C THR A 36 -39.43 -2.97 9.74
N LEU A 37 -38.42 -3.33 10.53
CA LEU A 37 -38.43 -4.56 11.34
C LEU A 37 -39.22 -4.44 12.65
N SER A 38 -39.48 -3.21 13.13
CA SER A 38 -40.28 -2.97 14.34
C SER A 38 -41.80 -3.04 14.08
N LEU A 39 -42.22 -2.88 12.82
CA LEU A 39 -43.64 -2.92 12.40
C LEU A 39 -44.18 -4.35 12.14
N LEU A 40 -43.33 -5.37 12.20
CA LEU A 40 -43.70 -6.78 11.94
C LEU A 40 -43.91 -7.63 13.21
N ARG A 41 -43.87 -7.02 14.41
CA ARG A 41 -44.02 -7.73 15.70
C ARG A 41 -45.27 -7.38 16.51
N GLY A 42 -46.26 -6.72 15.91
CA GLY A 42 -47.45 -6.26 16.62
C GLY A 42 -48.77 -6.66 15.95
N SER A 43 -49.18 -7.92 16.08
CA SER A 43 -50.58 -8.29 15.93
C SER A 43 -50.93 -9.46 16.86
N LYS A 44 -51.58 -9.14 17.98
CA LYS A 44 -52.42 -10.07 18.74
C LYS A 44 -53.78 -10.19 18.02
N PRO A 45 -54.49 -11.32 18.18
CA PRO A 45 -55.93 -11.28 18.36
C PRO A 45 -56.33 -11.81 19.74
N SER A 46 -57.42 -11.23 20.26
CA SER A 46 -58.09 -11.51 21.53
C SER A 46 -59.32 -12.40 21.32
N GLU A 47 -59.55 -13.27 22.31
CA GLU A 47 -60.85 -13.82 22.82
C GLU A 47 -61.69 -14.67 21.84
N GLU A 48 -62.29 -15.81 22.17
CA GLU A 48 -62.95 -16.26 23.41
C GLU A 48 -63.26 -17.79 23.36
N SER A 49 -63.64 -18.36 24.52
CA SER A 49 -64.40 -19.62 24.75
C SER A 49 -63.68 -20.94 25.16
N GLU A 50 -63.85 -21.22 26.47
CA GLU A 50 -64.30 -22.48 27.12
C GLU A 50 -63.38 -23.72 27.26
N LEU A 51 -63.19 -24.10 28.53
CA LEU A 51 -62.77 -25.41 29.08
C LEU A 51 -63.95 -26.40 29.07
N PRO A 52 -63.76 -27.74 29.01
CA PRO A 52 -63.43 -28.50 30.23
C PRO A 52 -62.56 -29.79 30.08
N THR A 53 -61.73 -29.99 31.11
CA THR A 53 -61.56 -31.20 31.96
C THR A 53 -61.28 -32.61 31.38
N ALA A 54 -60.13 -33.16 31.81
CA ALA A 54 -59.76 -34.55 32.13
C ALA A 54 -59.82 -35.67 31.07
N MET A 55 -58.72 -36.43 30.94
CA MET A 55 -58.60 -37.83 31.40
C MET A 55 -57.19 -38.40 31.16
N GLN A 56 -56.81 -39.29 32.07
CA GLN A 56 -55.57 -40.07 32.09
C GLN A 56 -55.59 -41.22 31.05
N SER A 57 -54.39 -41.81 30.89
CA SER A 57 -54.09 -43.19 30.46
C SER A 57 -54.25 -43.54 28.97
N GLU A 58 -53.16 -43.87 28.27
CA GLU A 58 -52.61 -45.24 28.18
C GLU A 58 -51.48 -45.31 27.14
N ASN A 59 -50.57 -46.25 27.38
CA ASN A 59 -49.48 -46.68 26.51
C ASN A 59 -49.99 -47.16 25.15
N THR A 60 -49.30 -46.79 24.07
CA THR A 60 -49.07 -47.75 22.98
C THR A 60 -47.77 -47.43 22.25
N THR A 61 -46.83 -48.35 22.41
CA THR A 61 -45.62 -48.51 21.60
C THR A 61 -45.98 -48.77 20.14
N LYS A 62 -45.26 -48.12 19.21
CA LYS A 62 -44.99 -48.69 17.89
C LYS A 62 -43.70 -48.11 17.28
N ASP A 63 -42.84 -49.06 16.97
CA ASP A 63 -41.50 -49.03 16.42
C ASP A 63 -41.24 -48.01 15.31
N LYS A 64 -40.11 -47.29 15.41
CA LYS A 64 -39.39 -46.73 14.27
C LYS A 64 -37.89 -47.02 14.40
N VAL A 65 -37.48 -47.94 13.53
CA VAL A 65 -36.17 -48.25 12.95
C VAL A 65 -35.05 -47.23 13.24
N ASP A 66 -33.98 -47.77 13.82
CA ASP A 66 -32.67 -47.17 14.06
C ASP A 66 -31.95 -46.75 12.77
N THR A 67 -31.32 -45.57 12.79
CA THR A 67 -30.13 -45.25 12.01
C THR A 67 -29.24 -44.35 12.89
N PRO A 68 -27.95 -44.66 13.09
CA PRO A 68 -27.21 -44.17 14.26
C PRO A 68 -26.76 -42.72 14.09
N ALA A 69 -27.34 -41.83 14.90
CA ALA A 69 -26.80 -40.50 15.13
C ALA A 69 -25.49 -40.59 15.94
N GLN A 70 -24.41 -40.04 15.40
CA GLN A 70 -23.12 -39.89 16.07
C GLN A 70 -23.29 -39.13 17.39
N ARG A 71 -22.75 -39.71 18.46
CA ARG A 71 -22.74 -39.16 19.83
C ARG A 71 -22.01 -37.81 19.88
N PRO A 72 -22.49 -36.82 20.66
CA PRO A 72 -21.71 -35.62 20.94
C PRO A 72 -20.51 -35.98 21.82
N SER A 73 -19.31 -35.58 21.38
CA SER A 73 -18.07 -35.82 22.11
C SER A 73 -18.09 -35.11 23.48
N LYS A 74 -17.54 -35.80 24.48
CA LYS A 74 -17.49 -35.36 25.88
C LYS A 74 -16.79 -33.99 26.00
N LYS A 75 -17.46 -33.04 26.66
CA LYS A 75 -16.94 -31.70 27.02
C LYS A 75 -15.60 -31.86 27.79
N LYS A 76 -14.48 -31.48 27.18
CA LYS A 76 -13.16 -31.44 27.83
C LYS A 76 -13.12 -30.28 28.84
N ARG A 77 -12.71 -30.58 30.07
CA ARG A 77 -12.41 -29.61 31.13
C ARG A 77 -10.92 -29.25 31.05
N VAL A 78 -10.58 -27.96 31.13
CA VAL A 78 -9.21 -27.46 31.35
C VAL A 78 -9.29 -26.58 32.59
N ASP A 79 -8.47 -26.86 33.61
CA ASP A 79 -8.37 -26.14 34.89
C ASP A 79 -9.68 -26.00 35.71
N GLY A 80 -10.57 -26.98 35.66
CA GLY A 80 -11.71 -27.06 36.59
C GLY A 80 -12.87 -26.07 36.36
N GLU A 81 -12.74 -25.07 35.48
CA GLU A 81 -13.83 -24.15 35.11
C GLU A 81 -14.58 -24.58 33.83
N LYS A 82 -15.88 -24.20 33.73
CA LYS A 82 -16.69 -24.37 32.52
C LYS A 82 -16.30 -23.32 31.48
N THR A 83 -15.12 -23.47 30.88
CA THR A 83 -14.60 -22.53 29.88
C THR A 83 -15.40 -22.64 28.58
N LYS A 84 -15.93 -21.52 28.10
CA LYS A 84 -16.60 -21.45 26.80
C LYS A 84 -15.53 -21.45 25.70
N TYR A 85 -15.62 -22.38 24.76
CA TYR A 85 -14.62 -22.49 23.68
C TYR A 85 -14.88 -21.45 22.57
N PRO A 86 -13.85 -20.76 22.05
CA PRO A 86 -14.03 -19.92 20.89
C PRO A 86 -14.39 -20.77 19.66
N VAL A 87 -15.45 -20.42 18.95
CA VAL A 87 -15.86 -21.15 17.73
C VAL A 87 -16.03 -20.17 16.59
N LEU A 88 -15.31 -20.42 15.49
CA LEU A 88 -15.46 -19.70 14.23
C LEU A 88 -16.73 -20.19 13.55
N THR A 89 -17.58 -19.26 13.14
CA THR A 89 -18.74 -19.51 12.28
C THR A 89 -18.68 -18.55 11.11
N TYR A 90 -18.76 -19.10 9.92
CA TYR A 90 -18.70 -18.36 8.67
C TYR A 90 -20.12 -17.96 8.27
N VAL A 91 -20.27 -16.80 7.65
CA VAL A 91 -21.58 -16.32 7.19
C VAL A 91 -21.76 -16.79 5.74
N ASP A 92 -22.76 -17.63 5.48
CA ASP A 92 -23.15 -18.14 4.14
C ASP A 92 -23.80 -17.05 3.25
N GLY A 93 -23.29 -15.82 3.33
CA GLY A 93 -23.68 -14.71 2.47
C GLY A 93 -22.76 -14.59 1.27
N ARG A 94 -23.30 -14.20 0.10
CA ARG A 94 -22.49 -13.89 -1.09
C ARG A 94 -21.54 -12.72 -0.80
N LEU A 95 -20.27 -13.01 -0.53
CA LEU A 95 -19.24 -11.98 -0.42
C LEU A 95 -19.15 -11.24 -1.75
N GLN A 96 -19.20 -9.90 -1.69
CA GLN A 96 -19.10 -9.05 -2.87
C GLN A 96 -17.63 -8.77 -3.27
N SER A 97 -16.67 -9.19 -2.44
CA SER A 97 -15.23 -8.99 -2.65
C SER A 97 -14.41 -10.00 -1.84
N SER A 98 -13.20 -10.33 -2.32
CA SER A 98 -12.22 -11.16 -1.58
C SER A 98 -11.84 -10.51 -0.25
N ILE A 99 -11.50 -11.33 0.74
CA ILE A 99 -10.99 -10.89 2.04
C ILE A 99 -9.61 -10.29 1.84
N ARG A 100 -9.35 -9.08 2.37
CA ARG A 100 -8.02 -8.48 2.29
C ARG A 100 -7.19 -8.87 3.49
N ILE A 101 -5.86 -8.81 3.37
CA ILE A 101 -4.95 -9.03 4.51
C ILE A 101 -5.25 -8.07 5.68
N ALA A 102 -5.65 -6.83 5.40
CA ALA A 102 -6.10 -5.88 6.42
C ALA A 102 -7.36 -6.33 7.18
N ASP A 103 -8.21 -7.14 6.54
CA ASP A 103 -9.39 -7.71 7.19
C ASP A 103 -9.00 -8.87 8.14
N LEU A 104 -7.92 -9.62 7.83
CA LEU A 104 -7.31 -10.59 8.75
C LEU A 104 -6.69 -9.89 9.97
N GLN A 105 -5.99 -8.77 9.76
CA GLN A 105 -5.49 -7.91 10.84
C GLN A 105 -6.65 -7.43 11.73
N SER A 106 -7.77 -7.03 11.12
CA SER A 106 -8.95 -6.56 11.85
C SER A 106 -9.55 -7.66 12.72
N LEU A 107 -9.56 -8.92 12.27
CA LEU A 107 -9.99 -10.06 13.10
C LEU A 107 -9.07 -10.27 14.31
N LEU A 108 -7.76 -10.20 14.10
CA LEU A 108 -6.79 -10.27 15.20
C LEU A 108 -7.05 -9.16 16.23
N LEU A 109 -7.20 -7.91 15.76
CA LEU A 109 -7.47 -6.77 16.63
C LEU A 109 -8.85 -6.86 17.31
N TYR A 110 -9.84 -7.51 16.69
CA TYR A 110 -11.12 -7.78 17.33
C TYR A 110 -10.99 -8.78 18.49
N CYS A 111 -10.13 -9.79 18.37
CA CYS A 111 -9.86 -10.72 19.46
C CYS A 111 -9.07 -10.05 20.59
N PHE A 112 -8.04 -9.27 20.25
CA PHE A 112 -6.99 -8.88 21.19
C PHE A 112 -6.92 -7.39 21.54
N ALA A 113 -7.64 -6.53 20.84
CA ALA A 113 -7.59 -5.08 21.01
C ALA A 113 -8.97 -4.43 20.85
N ASP A 114 -8.99 -3.22 20.32
CA ASP A 114 -10.16 -2.37 20.06
C ASP A 114 -10.74 -2.55 18.64
N GLY A 115 -10.46 -3.70 18.00
CA GLY A 115 -10.95 -3.99 16.65
C GLY A 115 -12.46 -4.21 16.59
N ILE A 116 -13.07 -3.88 15.45
CA ILE A 116 -14.49 -4.11 15.20
C ILE A 116 -14.67 -5.53 14.67
N ALA A 117 -15.73 -6.22 15.12
CA ALA A 117 -16.09 -7.54 14.63
C ALA A 117 -16.24 -7.54 13.09
N PRO A 118 -15.48 -8.37 12.36
CA PRO A 118 -15.64 -8.47 10.92
C PRO A 118 -17.02 -8.99 10.54
N GLN A 119 -17.50 -8.59 9.36
CA GLN A 119 -18.83 -9.00 8.87
C GLN A 119 -18.81 -10.36 8.14
N TRP A 120 -17.63 -10.76 7.66
CA TRP A 120 -17.45 -12.00 6.88
C TRP A 120 -17.20 -13.24 7.76
N ILE A 121 -16.92 -13.04 9.06
CA ILE A 121 -16.70 -14.12 10.02
C ILE A 121 -17.18 -13.73 11.41
N SER A 122 -17.81 -14.67 12.11
CA SER A 122 -18.25 -14.50 13.49
C SER A 122 -17.49 -15.45 14.40
N ILE A 123 -16.97 -14.93 15.52
CA ILE A 123 -16.34 -15.76 16.57
C ILE A 123 -17.26 -15.77 17.79
N LYS A 124 -17.90 -16.91 18.05
CA LYS A 124 -18.59 -17.14 19.32
C LYS A 124 -17.54 -17.21 20.42
N HIS A 125 -17.79 -16.52 21.54
CA HIS A 125 -16.85 -16.47 22.67
C HIS A 125 -15.46 -15.92 22.31
N SER A 126 -15.38 -14.92 21.42
CA SER A 126 -14.13 -14.26 21.01
C SER A 126 -13.21 -13.84 22.17
N GLY A 127 -13.79 -13.38 23.29
CA GLY A 127 -13.02 -13.02 24.49
C GLY A 127 -12.31 -14.20 25.20
N HIS A 128 -12.55 -15.45 24.78
CA HIS A 128 -11.86 -16.64 25.29
C HIS A 128 -10.68 -17.08 24.42
N VAL A 129 -10.40 -16.38 23.30
CA VAL A 129 -9.18 -16.61 22.53
C VAL A 129 -7.99 -16.21 23.39
N ARG A 130 -7.09 -17.17 23.66
CA ARG A 130 -5.94 -16.99 24.55
C ARG A 130 -4.68 -16.58 23.79
N LYS A 131 -4.46 -17.18 22.62
CA LYS A 131 -3.31 -16.89 21.75
C LYS A 131 -3.76 -16.70 20.30
N VAL A 132 -2.98 -15.95 19.52
CA VAL A 132 -3.16 -15.82 18.07
C VAL A 132 -1.82 -16.12 17.39
N VAL A 133 -1.84 -16.99 16.39
CA VAL A 133 -0.68 -17.26 15.53
C VAL A 133 -1.05 -16.94 14.09
N ALA A 134 -0.30 -16.02 13.48
CA ALA A 134 -0.44 -15.65 12.07
C ALA A 134 0.81 -16.08 11.30
N LEU A 135 0.68 -17.11 10.47
CA LEU A 135 1.76 -17.70 9.67
C LEU A 135 1.62 -17.32 8.20
N MET A 136 2.60 -16.59 7.69
CA MET A 136 2.70 -16.25 6.27
C MET A 136 3.47 -17.34 5.51
N VAL A 137 2.91 -17.86 4.42
CA VAL A 137 3.51 -18.91 3.58
C VAL A 137 3.48 -18.48 2.11
N PRO A 138 4.39 -17.60 1.68
CA PRO A 138 4.47 -17.17 0.30
C PRO A 138 4.83 -18.35 -0.61
N GLY A 139 4.29 -18.34 -1.82
CA GLY A 139 4.38 -19.46 -2.75
C GLY A 139 3.21 -20.45 -2.65
N LEU A 140 2.41 -20.41 -1.58
CA LEU A 140 1.16 -21.18 -1.48
C LEU A 140 0.03 -20.45 -2.23
N GLU A 141 -0.64 -21.12 -3.16
CA GLU A 141 -1.68 -20.49 -3.99
C GLU A 141 -2.98 -21.27 -3.99
N ILE A 142 -4.09 -20.56 -4.21
CA ILE A 142 -5.40 -21.19 -4.38
C ILE A 142 -5.41 -22.19 -5.55
N GLY A 143 -4.57 -21.93 -6.57
CA GLY A 143 -4.45 -22.77 -7.75
C GLY A 143 -3.95 -24.19 -7.48
N MET A 144 -3.27 -24.40 -6.35
CA MET A 144 -2.85 -25.73 -5.89
C MET A 144 -4.03 -26.59 -5.40
N PHE A 145 -5.15 -25.96 -5.04
CA PHE A 145 -6.36 -26.61 -4.53
C PHE A 145 -7.39 -26.88 -5.62
N ASP A 146 -7.41 -26.08 -6.70
CA ASP A 146 -8.34 -26.24 -7.82
C ASP A 146 -7.74 -26.90 -9.07
N GLY A 147 -6.45 -27.26 -9.01
CA GLY A 147 -5.74 -27.96 -10.07
C GLY A 147 -5.16 -27.07 -11.17
N THR A 148 -5.33 -25.74 -11.10
CA THR A 148 -4.68 -24.81 -12.03
C THR A 148 -3.15 -24.77 -11.87
N VAL A 149 -2.64 -25.14 -10.68
CA VAL A 149 -1.22 -25.42 -10.45
C VAL A 149 -1.06 -26.93 -10.26
N PRO A 150 -0.48 -27.65 -11.24
CA PRO A 150 -0.40 -29.11 -11.19
C PRO A 150 0.54 -29.58 -10.07
N LEU A 151 0.01 -30.41 -9.16
CA LEU A 151 0.74 -31.08 -8.08
C LEU A 151 0.78 -32.61 -8.23
N GLN A 152 0.26 -33.14 -9.33
CA GLN A 152 0.38 -34.55 -9.72
C GLN A 152 1.06 -34.61 -11.10
N PRO A 153 1.90 -35.63 -11.37
CA PRO A 153 2.38 -35.88 -12.72
C PRO A 153 1.16 -36.17 -13.64
N PRO A 154 1.20 -35.80 -14.93
CA PRO A 154 0.13 -36.13 -15.87
C PRO A 154 -0.09 -37.65 -15.84
N ALA A 155 -1.32 -38.09 -15.63
CA ALA A 155 -1.66 -39.50 -15.75
C ALA A 155 -1.38 -39.93 -17.20
N GLU A 156 -0.58 -40.99 -17.39
CA GLU A 156 -0.51 -41.66 -18.68
C GLU A 156 -1.90 -42.29 -18.96
N ASP A 157 -2.65 -41.67 -19.87
CA ASP A 157 -3.93 -42.19 -20.33
C ASP A 157 -3.76 -43.55 -21.00
N VAL A 158 -4.07 -44.61 -20.26
CA VAL A 158 -4.30 -45.96 -20.81
C VAL A 158 -5.81 -46.11 -21.04
N SER A 159 -6.32 -45.59 -22.16
CA SER A 159 -7.40 -46.25 -22.90
C SER A 159 -7.56 -45.65 -24.29
N GLY A 160 -7.30 -46.48 -25.31
CA GLY A 160 -7.48 -46.10 -26.70
C GLY A 160 -8.95 -45.95 -27.07
N SER A 161 -9.28 -44.84 -27.71
CA SER A 161 -10.31 -44.82 -28.75
C SER A 161 -9.85 -43.88 -29.86
N GLN A 162 -9.75 -44.44 -31.07
CA GLN A 162 -9.32 -43.75 -32.27
C GLN A 162 -10.35 -42.71 -32.68
N THR A 163 -9.95 -41.45 -32.80
CA THR A 163 -10.54 -40.52 -33.79
C THR A 163 -9.50 -39.50 -34.26
N ASN A 164 -9.11 -39.68 -35.53
CA ASN A 164 -8.56 -38.75 -36.51
C ASN A 164 -7.62 -37.62 -36.06
N GLN A 165 -6.34 -37.82 -36.40
CA GLN A 165 -5.38 -36.77 -36.73
C GLN A 165 -5.92 -35.91 -37.88
N ASN A 166 -6.14 -34.63 -37.61
CA ASN A 166 -5.72 -33.52 -38.46
C ASN A 166 -5.85 -32.21 -37.66
N ASP A 167 -4.86 -31.34 -37.85
CA ASP A 167 -4.74 -29.96 -37.38
C ASP A 167 -4.24 -29.73 -35.94
N THR A 168 -2.93 -29.91 -35.73
CA THR A 168 -2.18 -29.19 -34.68
C THR A 168 -0.94 -28.56 -35.27
N ALA A 169 -1.09 -27.30 -35.68
CA ALA A 169 -0.01 -26.33 -35.76
C ALA A 169 -0.49 -25.03 -35.09
N GLY A 170 0.13 -24.69 -33.96
CA GLY A 170 0.07 -23.37 -33.34
C GLY A 170 -1.19 -23.07 -32.51
N ALA A 171 -1.13 -23.30 -31.21
CA ALA A 171 -2.02 -22.64 -30.24
C ALA A 171 -1.27 -22.45 -28.92
N GLU A 172 -0.48 -21.38 -28.83
CA GLU A 172 -0.22 -20.72 -27.56
C GLU A 172 -1.55 -20.15 -27.08
N GLY A 173 -2.07 -20.66 -25.96
CA GLY A 173 -3.37 -20.27 -25.44
C GLY A 173 -3.41 -18.81 -25.04
N GLN A 174 -4.01 -17.97 -25.88
CA GLN A 174 -4.58 -16.70 -25.45
C GLN A 174 -5.74 -17.00 -24.49
N GLU A 175 -5.56 -16.74 -23.19
CA GLU A 175 -6.70 -16.60 -22.27
C GLU A 175 -7.62 -15.51 -22.84
N GLU A 176 -8.79 -15.88 -23.35
CA GLU A 176 -9.80 -14.93 -23.84
C GLU A 176 -10.09 -13.89 -22.74
N ASP A 177 -10.19 -12.61 -23.13
CA ASP A 177 -10.56 -11.55 -22.20
C ASP A 177 -11.91 -11.91 -21.54
N PRO A 178 -12.01 -11.98 -20.20
CA PRO A 178 -13.23 -12.39 -19.50
C PRO A 178 -14.43 -11.50 -19.84
N LYS A 179 -14.21 -10.26 -20.32
CA LYS A 179 -15.28 -9.40 -20.85
C LYS A 179 -15.80 -9.88 -22.20
N THR A 180 -14.94 -10.42 -23.05
CA THR A 180 -15.30 -10.98 -24.37
C THR A 180 -16.04 -12.29 -24.19
N ALA A 181 -15.61 -13.15 -23.27
CA ALA A 181 -16.32 -14.37 -22.90
C ALA A 181 -17.70 -14.09 -22.26
N GLU A 182 -17.80 -13.08 -21.37
CA GLU A 182 -19.09 -12.63 -20.82
C GLU A 182 -20.01 -12.03 -21.89
N PHE A 183 -19.45 -11.25 -22.81
CA PHE A 183 -20.20 -10.69 -23.94
C PHE A 183 -20.72 -11.80 -24.86
N ASN A 184 -19.93 -12.85 -25.11
CA ASN A 184 -20.34 -14.02 -25.88
C ASN A 184 -21.41 -14.86 -25.16
N ARG A 185 -21.30 -15.06 -23.83
CA ARG A 185 -22.35 -15.73 -23.02
C ARG A 185 -23.65 -14.95 -22.98
N TRP A 186 -23.55 -13.64 -22.80
CA TRP A 186 -24.70 -12.73 -22.84
C TRP A 186 -25.38 -12.76 -24.21
N LYS A 187 -24.60 -12.74 -25.30
CA LYS A 187 -25.08 -12.87 -26.67
C LYS A 187 -25.77 -14.21 -26.94
N GLN A 188 -25.38 -15.27 -26.22
CA GLN A 188 -26.01 -16.59 -26.25
C GLN A 188 -27.21 -16.73 -25.28
N GLY A 189 -27.57 -15.69 -24.53
CA GLY A 189 -28.69 -15.71 -23.59
C GLY A 189 -28.45 -16.54 -22.32
N LEU A 190 -27.20 -16.93 -22.05
CA LEU A 190 -26.83 -17.67 -20.86
C LEU A 190 -26.72 -16.70 -19.66
N PRO A 191 -27.10 -17.12 -18.44
CA PRO A 191 -26.89 -16.31 -17.24
C PRO A 191 -25.43 -15.87 -17.11
N LEU A 192 -25.19 -14.72 -16.46
CA LEU A 192 -23.83 -14.29 -16.12
C LEU A 192 -23.10 -15.38 -15.32
N GLU A 193 -21.77 -15.42 -15.47
CA GLU A 193 -20.96 -16.39 -14.74
C GLU A 193 -21.11 -16.25 -13.24
N ASP A 194 -21.39 -17.35 -12.55
CA ASP A 194 -21.42 -17.35 -11.09
C ASP A 194 -19.99 -17.22 -10.56
N ARG A 195 -19.53 -15.98 -10.43
CA ARG A 195 -18.21 -15.61 -9.89
C ARG A 195 -18.17 -15.69 -8.36
N SER A 196 -19.21 -16.20 -7.69
CA SER A 196 -19.21 -16.34 -6.23
C SER A 196 -18.06 -17.21 -5.71
N HIS A 197 -17.61 -18.20 -6.51
CA HIS A 197 -16.45 -19.06 -6.24
C HIS A 197 -15.10 -18.32 -6.16
N ARG A 198 -15.02 -17.05 -6.62
CA ARG A 198 -13.82 -16.21 -6.53
C ARG A 198 -13.68 -15.49 -5.18
N PHE A 199 -14.77 -15.38 -4.44
CA PHE A 199 -14.83 -14.57 -3.21
C PHE A 199 -15.23 -15.39 -1.99
N ASN A 200 -16.03 -16.44 -2.20
CA ASN A 200 -16.51 -17.29 -1.12
C ASN A 200 -15.45 -18.33 -0.71
N PRO A 201 -15.40 -18.68 0.59
CA PRO A 201 -14.60 -19.80 1.05
C PRO A 201 -15.03 -21.10 0.40
N ARG A 202 -14.08 -22.00 0.15
CA ARG A 202 -14.37 -23.37 -0.31
C ARG A 202 -14.13 -24.36 0.83
N PRO A 203 -15.08 -25.28 1.11
CA PRO A 203 -14.85 -26.33 2.10
C PRO A 203 -13.68 -27.21 1.65
N LEU A 204 -12.88 -27.68 2.62
CA LEU A 204 -11.79 -28.61 2.35
C LEU A 204 -12.23 -30.03 2.68
N SER A 205 -12.26 -30.90 1.67
CA SER A 205 -12.53 -32.33 1.81
C SER A 205 -11.25 -33.11 1.52
N ARG A 206 -10.90 -34.07 2.38
CA ARG A 206 -9.68 -34.87 2.22
C ARG A 206 -9.63 -35.59 0.86
N ASP A 207 -10.75 -36.14 0.43
CA ASP A 207 -10.86 -36.97 -0.78
C ASP A 207 -10.73 -36.17 -2.09
N GLU A 208 -10.92 -34.84 -2.03
CA GLU A 208 -10.89 -33.95 -3.20
C GLU A 208 -9.53 -33.27 -3.37
N LEU A 209 -8.60 -33.44 -2.43
CA LEU A 209 -7.30 -32.77 -2.41
C LEU A 209 -6.16 -33.69 -2.84
N PRO A 210 -5.14 -33.15 -3.53
CA PRO A 210 -3.87 -33.85 -3.76
C PRO A 210 -3.24 -34.32 -2.43
N ASP A 211 -2.53 -35.46 -2.46
CA ASP A 211 -1.92 -36.08 -1.28
C ASP A 211 -1.06 -35.12 -0.44
N SER A 212 -0.33 -34.21 -1.11
CA SER A 212 0.52 -33.21 -0.48
C SER A 212 -0.25 -32.14 0.32
N LEU A 213 -1.54 -31.94 0.04
CA LEU A 213 -2.41 -30.94 0.69
C LEU A 213 -3.43 -31.55 1.65
N GLN A 214 -3.67 -32.86 1.60
CA GLN A 214 -4.65 -33.56 2.45
C GLN A 214 -4.57 -33.21 3.95
N PRO A 215 -3.38 -33.09 4.58
CA PRO A 215 -3.31 -32.75 6.01
C PRO A 215 -3.94 -31.39 6.36
N LEU A 216 -4.06 -30.47 5.40
CA LEU A 216 -4.74 -29.18 5.62
C LEU A 216 -6.23 -29.34 5.90
N ALA A 217 -6.90 -30.32 5.28
CA ALA A 217 -8.32 -30.59 5.50
C ALA A 217 -8.61 -31.12 6.93
N ASP A 218 -7.63 -31.79 7.54
CA ASP A 218 -7.75 -32.27 8.93
C ASP A 218 -7.66 -31.12 9.95
N MET A 219 -7.07 -29.99 9.56
CA MET A 219 -6.84 -28.82 10.43
C MET A 219 -7.83 -27.67 10.20
N PHE A 220 -8.18 -27.43 8.94
CA PHE A 220 -8.93 -26.26 8.51
C PHE A 220 -10.22 -26.67 7.79
N PRO A 221 -11.36 -26.03 8.12
CA PRO A 221 -12.61 -26.39 7.47
C PRO A 221 -12.75 -25.81 6.06
N HIS A 222 -12.08 -24.70 5.77
CA HIS A 222 -12.20 -23.99 4.49
C HIS A 222 -10.88 -23.35 4.05
N VAL A 223 -10.70 -23.23 2.74
CA VAL A 223 -9.72 -22.34 2.10
C VAL A 223 -10.38 -21.04 1.66
N TRP A 224 -9.72 -19.92 1.92
CA TRP A 224 -10.22 -18.58 1.68
C TRP A 224 -9.43 -17.89 0.58
N PRO A 225 -10.10 -17.31 -0.44
CA PRO A 225 -9.45 -16.35 -1.33
C PRO A 225 -9.08 -15.09 -0.55
N VAL A 226 -7.77 -14.85 -0.39
CA VAL A 226 -7.23 -13.68 0.32
C VAL A 226 -6.55 -12.75 -0.68
N ARG A 227 -6.73 -11.44 -0.52
CA ARG A 227 -6.22 -10.43 -1.44
C ARG A 227 -5.14 -9.56 -0.81
N ALA A 228 -3.99 -9.50 -1.46
CA ALA A 228 -2.88 -8.63 -1.10
C ALA A 228 -3.22 -7.13 -1.32
N PRO A 229 -2.64 -6.22 -0.53
CA PRO A 229 -2.80 -4.79 -0.74
C PRO A 229 -2.20 -4.39 -2.10
N GLY A 230 -2.82 -3.42 -2.77
CA GLY A 230 -2.37 -2.96 -4.08
C GLY A 230 -3.33 -1.95 -4.68
N ASP A 231 -2.87 -1.23 -5.69
CA ASP A 231 -3.63 -0.22 -6.41
C ASP A 231 -3.85 -0.67 -7.86
N SER A 232 -5.11 -0.95 -8.20
CA SER A 232 -5.51 -1.33 -9.55
C SER A 232 -5.46 -0.18 -10.55
N LYS A 233 -5.37 1.08 -10.09
CA LYS A 233 -5.23 2.26 -10.96
C LYS A 233 -3.77 2.45 -11.41
N TYR A 234 -2.83 2.13 -10.53
CA TYR A 234 -1.40 2.32 -10.77
C TYR A 234 -0.64 1.01 -11.00
N ASN A 235 -1.37 -0.09 -11.24
CA ASN A 235 -0.81 -1.42 -11.48
C ASN A 235 0.30 -1.80 -10.48
N LYS A 236 0.02 -1.61 -9.19
CA LYS A 236 1.01 -1.74 -8.13
C LYS A 236 0.55 -2.74 -7.05
N VAL A 237 1.43 -3.65 -6.67
CA VAL A 237 1.25 -4.55 -5.53
C VAL A 237 2.02 -3.99 -4.35
N HIS A 238 1.40 -3.95 -3.16
CA HIS A 238 2.01 -3.44 -1.94
C HIS A 238 2.41 -4.61 -1.02
N SER A 239 3.28 -4.33 -0.03
CA SER A 239 3.79 -5.34 0.89
C SER A 239 2.69 -5.94 1.78
N PRO A 240 2.50 -7.27 1.78
CA PRO A 240 1.65 -7.96 2.74
C PRO A 240 2.04 -7.71 4.21
N LEU A 241 3.34 -7.56 4.47
CA LEU A 241 3.88 -7.32 5.82
C LEU A 241 3.38 -6.00 6.38
N GLN A 242 3.35 -4.95 5.56
CA GLN A 242 2.80 -3.66 5.96
C GLN A 242 1.30 -3.76 6.27
N ALA A 243 0.52 -4.55 5.51
CA ALA A 243 -0.91 -4.69 5.73
C ALA A 243 -1.28 -5.48 7.00
N ILE A 244 -0.42 -6.41 7.45
CA ILE A 244 -0.68 -7.23 8.65
C ILE A 244 0.01 -6.66 9.91
N LEU A 245 1.22 -6.09 9.81
CA LEU A 245 2.02 -5.66 10.97
C LEU A 245 1.94 -4.16 11.28
N LEU A 246 1.50 -3.32 10.35
CA LEU A 246 1.26 -1.89 10.63
C LEU A 246 -0.23 -1.63 10.73
N SER A 247 -0.65 -1.09 11.87
CA SER A 247 -2.05 -0.77 12.15
C SER A 247 -2.29 0.74 12.13
N ALA A 248 -3.43 1.16 11.60
CA ALA A 248 -3.83 2.57 11.65
C ALA A 248 -4.13 2.98 13.10
N LEU A 249 -3.71 4.19 13.48
CA LEU A 249 -3.96 4.71 14.83
C LEU A 249 -5.46 4.69 15.18
N PRO A 250 -5.84 4.28 16.42
CA PRO A 250 -7.22 4.34 16.88
C PRO A 250 -7.79 5.76 16.75
N LYS A 251 -8.97 5.89 16.13
CA LYS A 251 -9.68 7.18 16.05
C LYS A 251 -10.41 7.41 17.37
N ASN A 252 -10.08 8.46 18.11
CA ASN A 252 -10.84 8.84 19.30
C ASN A 252 -12.27 9.29 18.94
N LYS A 253 -13.24 9.12 19.85
CA LYS A 253 -14.65 9.48 19.59
C LYS A 253 -14.90 11.00 19.47
N GLU A 254 -14.05 11.85 20.08
CA GLU A 254 -14.11 13.31 19.94
C GLU A 254 -13.70 13.82 18.55
N ASP A 255 -13.13 12.93 17.76
CA ASP A 255 -12.31 13.25 16.60
C ASP A 255 -13.14 13.27 15.29
N ASN A 256 -14.47 13.10 15.38
CA ASN A 256 -15.42 13.07 14.26
C ASN A 256 -16.05 14.44 13.91
N GLN A 257 -15.79 15.50 14.68
CA GLN A 257 -16.50 16.79 14.50
C GLN A 257 -15.77 17.84 13.66
N LYS A 258 -14.49 17.67 13.30
CA LYS A 258 -13.74 18.67 12.50
C LYS A 258 -13.57 18.20 11.05
N LYS A 259 -14.11 18.96 10.09
CA LYS A 259 -13.82 18.78 8.65
C LYS A 259 -12.40 19.32 8.37
N GLY A 260 -11.55 18.48 7.77
CA GLY A 260 -10.18 18.83 7.34
C GLY A 260 -9.09 17.87 7.87
N PRO A 261 -7.89 17.89 7.26
CA PRO A 261 -6.67 17.30 7.81
C PRO A 261 -6.48 17.68 9.27
N LYS A 262 -6.38 16.68 10.16
CA LYS A 262 -6.13 16.91 11.59
C LYS A 262 -4.68 17.31 11.80
N GLN A 263 -4.46 18.22 12.74
CA GLN A 263 -3.11 18.58 13.17
C GLN A 263 -2.36 17.32 13.63
N ALA A 264 -1.13 17.15 13.15
CA ALA A 264 -0.25 16.07 13.55
C ALA A 264 0.07 16.20 15.05
N ARG A 265 -0.40 15.23 15.85
CA ARG A 265 -0.08 15.15 17.28
C ARG A 265 1.24 14.42 17.44
N MET A 266 2.14 14.98 18.25
CA MET A 266 3.36 14.28 18.65
C MET A 266 2.96 13.09 19.53
N ASP A 267 3.47 11.90 19.19
CA ASP A 267 3.40 10.74 20.08
C ASP A 267 4.15 11.10 21.38
N LYS A 268 3.65 10.66 22.54
CA LYS A 268 4.29 10.91 23.83
C LYS A 268 5.71 10.32 23.91
N SER A 269 6.01 9.34 23.06
CA SER A 269 7.33 8.70 22.92
C SER A 269 8.22 9.33 21.84
N PHE A 270 7.72 10.30 21.06
CA PHE A 270 8.52 10.94 20.02
C PHE A 270 9.48 11.96 20.63
N VAL A 271 10.77 11.66 20.58
CA VAL A 271 11.82 12.58 20.99
C VAL A 271 12.25 13.40 19.76
N PRO A 272 12.01 14.72 19.73
CA PRO A 272 12.47 15.56 18.64
C PRO A 272 14.01 15.57 18.63
N LYS A 273 14.59 15.30 17.46
CA LYS A 273 16.03 15.43 17.22
C LYS A 273 16.21 16.54 16.20
N ARG A 274 16.76 17.68 16.62
CA ARG A 274 17.03 18.78 15.70
C ARG A 274 18.04 18.32 14.63
N THR A 275 17.72 18.53 13.37
CA THR A 275 18.53 18.12 12.21
C THR A 275 18.75 19.35 11.31
N PRO A 276 19.98 19.61 10.85
CA PRO A 276 20.25 20.70 9.91
C PRO A 276 19.61 20.44 8.53
N ILE A 277 19.35 21.51 7.79
CA ILE A 277 18.70 21.44 6.47
C ILE A 277 19.53 20.65 5.45
N THR A 278 20.85 20.61 5.60
CA THR A 278 21.77 19.87 4.72
C THR A 278 21.49 18.36 4.71
N ALA A 279 20.94 17.80 5.79
CA ALA A 279 20.54 16.40 5.84
C ALA A 279 19.26 16.09 5.03
N PHE A 280 18.55 17.13 4.57
CA PHE A 280 17.34 17.02 3.76
C PHE A 280 17.57 17.31 2.28
N ILE A 281 18.83 17.54 1.86
CA ILE A 281 19.18 17.70 0.45
C ILE A 281 18.86 16.38 -0.27
N SER A 282 18.13 16.49 -1.38
CA SER A 282 17.66 15.35 -2.17
C SER A 282 18.85 14.59 -2.75
N SER A 283 18.80 13.26 -2.70
CA SER A 283 19.82 12.43 -3.32
C SER A 283 19.69 12.43 -4.85
N LEU A 284 20.75 12.01 -5.56
CA LEU A 284 20.71 11.81 -7.01
C LEU A 284 19.58 10.86 -7.43
N GLU A 285 19.32 9.82 -6.64
CA GLU A 285 18.24 8.87 -6.90
C GLU A 285 16.87 9.53 -6.74
N ASP A 286 16.66 10.30 -5.68
CA ASP A 286 15.39 11.01 -5.44
C ASP A 286 15.06 11.96 -6.60
N LEU A 287 16.06 12.71 -7.07
CA LEU A 287 15.93 13.63 -8.20
C LEU A 287 15.60 12.86 -9.50
N ARG A 288 16.27 11.73 -9.75
CA ARG A 288 16.02 10.88 -10.93
C ARG A 288 14.62 10.25 -10.91
N GLU A 289 14.20 9.69 -9.78
CA GLU A 289 12.88 9.08 -9.62
C GLU A 289 11.73 10.09 -9.79
N ASN A 290 12.00 11.37 -9.51
CA ASN A 290 11.03 12.46 -9.64
C ASN A 290 11.22 13.32 -10.90
N GLU A 291 11.98 12.80 -11.88
CA GLU A 291 12.11 13.36 -13.22
C GLU A 291 12.71 14.78 -13.25
N TYR A 292 13.61 15.09 -12.32
CA TYR A 292 14.37 16.34 -12.34
C TYR A 292 15.41 16.34 -13.48
N ALA A 293 15.58 17.49 -14.12
CA ALA A 293 16.74 17.75 -14.96
C ALA A 293 17.99 17.83 -14.08
N LEU A 294 18.91 16.87 -14.24
CA LEU A 294 20.05 16.71 -13.35
C LEU A 294 21.16 17.72 -13.65
N HIS A 295 21.72 18.30 -12.60
CA HIS A 295 22.85 19.22 -12.68
C HIS A 295 24.18 18.44 -12.88
N PRO A 296 25.10 18.88 -13.76
CA PRO A 296 26.37 18.18 -14.01
C PRO A 296 27.24 17.96 -12.76
N ALA A 297 27.17 18.86 -11.78
CA ALA A 297 27.87 18.75 -10.49
C ALA A 297 27.49 17.53 -9.64
N LEU A 298 26.37 16.86 -9.93
CA LEU A 298 25.95 15.64 -9.23
C LEU A 298 26.80 14.41 -9.62
N PHE A 299 27.61 14.52 -10.67
CA PHE A 299 28.43 13.43 -11.20
C PHE A 299 29.91 13.75 -11.03
N THR A 300 30.69 12.74 -10.66
CA THR A 300 32.13 12.90 -10.41
C THR A 300 32.96 12.58 -11.64
N THR A 301 32.55 11.60 -12.46
CA THR A 301 33.32 11.14 -13.62
C THR A 301 32.96 11.89 -14.90
N ASP A 302 33.96 12.11 -15.76
CA ASP A 302 33.76 12.80 -17.04
C ASP A 302 32.89 12.00 -18.03
N ASN A 303 32.90 10.67 -17.92
CA ASN A 303 32.04 9.79 -18.71
C ASN A 303 30.56 10.00 -18.35
N GLU A 304 30.21 9.97 -17.06
CA GLU A 304 28.84 10.21 -16.61
C GLU A 304 28.35 11.61 -16.96
N LYS A 305 29.22 12.63 -16.86
CA LYS A 305 28.90 13.99 -17.31
C LYS A 305 28.62 14.04 -18.81
N SER A 306 29.40 13.32 -19.61
CA SER A 306 29.20 13.25 -21.06
C SER A 306 27.89 12.54 -21.42
N ASP A 307 27.57 11.44 -20.73
CA ASP A 307 26.31 10.70 -20.90
C ASP A 307 25.10 11.54 -20.49
N LEU A 308 25.21 12.28 -19.37
CA LEU A 308 24.21 13.26 -18.96
C LEU A 308 23.98 14.31 -20.03
N MET A 309 25.05 14.89 -20.58
CA MET A 309 24.92 15.93 -21.62
C MET A 309 24.25 15.39 -22.89
N GLN A 310 24.55 14.16 -23.29
CA GLN A 310 23.85 13.49 -24.39
C GLN A 310 22.38 13.24 -24.05
N SER A 311 22.08 12.81 -22.82
CA SER A 311 20.71 12.63 -22.33
C SER A 311 19.93 13.95 -22.35
N ARG A 312 20.50 15.04 -21.82
CA ARG A 312 19.90 16.38 -21.82
C ARG A 312 19.66 16.89 -23.23
N LYS A 313 20.63 16.74 -24.13
CA LYS A 313 20.47 17.13 -25.54
C LYS A 313 19.33 16.36 -26.21
N ARG A 314 19.23 15.05 -25.95
CA ARG A 314 18.09 14.25 -26.42
C ARG A 314 16.81 14.77 -25.80
N ALA A 315 16.75 15.00 -24.49
CA ALA A 315 15.59 15.55 -23.79
C ALA A 315 15.18 16.98 -24.25
N GLY A 316 16.09 17.74 -24.86
CA GLY A 316 15.88 19.18 -25.14
C GLY A 316 16.06 20.03 -23.87
N GLN A 317 16.96 19.59 -23.00
CA GLN A 317 17.32 20.21 -21.72
C GLN A 317 18.76 20.76 -21.72
N ASP A 318 19.31 21.01 -22.90
CA ASP A 318 20.64 21.58 -23.10
C ASP A 318 20.60 23.10 -23.31
N ALA A 319 21.77 23.73 -23.34
CA ALA A 319 21.91 25.17 -23.56
C ALA A 319 21.26 25.64 -24.88
N GLY A 320 21.25 24.80 -25.93
CA GLY A 320 20.58 25.12 -27.19
C GLY A 320 19.06 25.26 -27.07
N ALA A 321 18.45 24.62 -26.07
CA ALA A 321 17.04 24.74 -25.75
C ALA A 321 16.72 25.86 -24.73
N GLY A 322 17.73 26.65 -24.35
CA GLY A 322 17.63 27.75 -23.38
C GLY A 322 17.76 27.32 -21.92
N TRP A 323 18.33 26.14 -21.66
CA TRP A 323 18.63 25.70 -20.29
C TRP A 323 19.94 26.29 -19.78
N VAL A 324 19.95 26.65 -18.49
CA VAL A 324 21.15 27.14 -17.81
C VAL A 324 21.39 26.35 -16.53
N ASP A 325 22.66 26.21 -16.16
CA ASP A 325 23.10 25.50 -14.96
C ASP A 325 23.66 26.52 -13.97
N THR A 326 23.31 26.40 -12.69
CA THR A 326 23.91 27.27 -11.66
C THR A 326 25.42 27.11 -11.57
N HIS A 327 26.12 28.13 -11.10
CA HIS A 327 27.59 28.13 -10.99
C HIS A 327 28.09 27.26 -9.83
N VAL A 328 27.94 25.93 -9.96
CA VAL A 328 28.42 24.92 -9.02
C VAL A 328 29.22 23.89 -9.80
N THR A 329 30.52 23.74 -9.54
CA THR A 329 31.33 22.78 -10.33
C THR A 329 31.26 21.36 -9.78
N ASN A 330 31.18 21.23 -8.44
CA ASN A 330 31.10 19.99 -7.70
C ASN A 330 30.33 20.23 -6.38
N LEU A 331 29.92 19.16 -5.70
CA LEU A 331 29.11 19.28 -4.48
C LEU A 331 29.88 19.81 -3.26
N GLU A 332 31.21 19.66 -3.23
CA GLU A 332 32.08 20.10 -2.13
C GLU A 332 32.15 21.63 -2.02
N GLU A 333 31.93 22.37 -3.12
CA GLU A 333 31.82 23.84 -3.09
C GLU A 333 30.65 24.35 -2.23
N GLY A 334 29.70 23.48 -1.91
CA GLY A 334 28.61 23.80 -0.99
C GLY A 334 28.97 23.61 0.49
N ASP A 335 30.09 22.96 0.82
CA ASP A 335 30.44 22.64 2.19
C ASP A 335 30.96 23.88 2.92
N VAL A 336 30.36 24.17 4.08
CA VAL A 336 30.77 25.28 4.95
C VAL A 336 31.64 24.71 6.07
N PRO A 337 32.86 25.23 6.31
CA PRO A 337 33.73 24.76 7.38
C PRO A 337 33.04 24.81 8.74
N GLU A 338 33.19 23.77 9.57
CA GLU A 338 32.53 23.69 10.89
C GLU A 338 32.86 24.89 11.80
N THR A 339 34.01 25.53 11.61
CA THR A 339 34.43 26.74 12.34
C THR A 339 33.56 27.96 12.04
N GLU A 340 32.92 28.01 10.87
CA GLU A 340 32.05 29.11 10.44
C GLU A 340 30.57 28.82 10.76
N VAL A 341 30.24 27.56 11.05
CA VAL A 341 28.89 27.14 11.41
C VAL A 341 28.64 27.41 12.89
N GLN A 342 27.75 28.37 13.16
CA GLN A 342 27.28 28.61 14.53
C GLN A 342 26.69 27.32 15.14
N GLN A 343 27.12 26.99 16.36
CA GLN A 343 26.69 25.77 17.04
C GLN A 343 25.16 25.70 17.14
N GLY A 344 24.56 24.65 16.57
CA GLY A 344 23.11 24.46 16.53
C GLY A 344 22.38 25.27 15.44
N SER A 345 23.09 25.83 14.46
CA SER A 345 22.47 26.45 13.29
C SER A 345 21.66 25.44 12.47
N MET A 346 20.41 25.79 12.11
CA MET A 346 19.56 24.94 11.26
C MET A 346 19.99 24.97 9.80
N THR A 347 20.57 26.08 9.35
CA THR A 347 21.00 26.23 7.96
C THR A 347 22.41 25.68 7.73
N ALA A 348 23.14 25.34 8.81
CA ALA A 348 24.53 24.90 8.74
C ALA A 348 25.43 25.86 7.94
N GLY A 349 25.20 27.18 8.07
CA GLY A 349 25.95 28.21 7.35
C GLY A 349 25.56 28.40 5.88
N ARG A 350 24.65 27.57 5.35
CA ARG A 350 24.13 27.68 3.97
C ARG A 350 23.12 28.82 3.85
N THR A 351 23.02 29.38 2.65
CA THR A 351 21.94 30.29 2.28
C THR A 351 20.73 29.47 1.84
N VAL A 352 19.56 29.67 2.45
CA VAL A 352 18.35 28.91 2.10
C VAL A 352 17.34 29.84 1.45
N LEU A 353 16.92 29.51 0.23
CA LEU A 353 15.93 30.26 -0.52
C LEU A 353 14.78 29.33 -0.91
N ALA A 354 13.56 29.71 -0.54
CA ALA A 354 12.36 29.06 -1.05
C ALA A 354 11.94 29.66 -2.38
N LEU A 355 11.64 28.80 -3.35
CA LEU A 355 11.25 29.12 -4.70
C LEU A 355 9.83 28.61 -4.94
N ASP A 356 9.01 29.45 -5.56
CA ASP A 356 7.72 29.08 -6.11
C ASP A 356 7.44 29.89 -7.38
N CYS A 357 6.86 29.26 -8.39
CA CYS A 357 6.54 29.86 -9.67
C CYS A 357 5.06 29.70 -10.01
N GLU A 358 4.53 30.72 -10.70
CA GLU A 358 3.23 30.64 -11.34
C GLU A 358 3.40 30.48 -12.85
N MET A 359 2.60 29.60 -13.45
CA MET A 359 2.69 29.25 -14.86
C MET A 359 1.36 29.45 -15.61
N CYS A 360 1.47 29.59 -16.92
CA CYS A 360 0.35 29.58 -17.86
C CYS A 360 0.55 28.52 -18.95
N ILE A 361 -0.49 28.24 -19.72
CA ILE A 361 -0.42 27.38 -20.90
C ILE A 361 -0.30 28.25 -22.15
N THR A 362 0.75 28.03 -22.93
CA THR A 362 1.00 28.73 -24.20
C THR A 362 0.70 27.86 -25.42
N GLU A 363 0.79 28.46 -26.62
CA GLU A 363 0.69 27.74 -27.88
C GLU A 363 1.63 26.52 -27.93
N GLY A 364 1.07 25.37 -28.33
CA GLY A 364 1.75 24.07 -28.23
C GLY A 364 1.51 23.33 -26.92
N GLY A 365 0.66 23.86 -26.03
CA GLY A 365 0.20 23.18 -24.82
C GLY A 365 1.26 23.07 -23.72
N LYS A 366 2.29 23.92 -23.78
CA LYS A 366 3.40 23.91 -22.82
C LYS A 366 3.12 24.84 -21.66
N SER A 367 3.60 24.46 -20.48
CA SER A 367 3.57 25.30 -19.29
C SER A 367 4.76 26.27 -19.31
N GLU A 368 4.51 27.58 -19.32
CA GLU A 368 5.54 28.61 -19.31
C GLU A 368 5.43 29.52 -18.07
N LEU A 369 6.58 30.01 -17.62
CA LEU A 369 6.71 30.88 -16.44
C LEU A 369 6.00 32.22 -16.65
N THR A 370 5.26 32.65 -15.62
CA THR A 370 4.55 33.94 -15.58
C THR A 370 4.82 34.77 -14.34
N ARG A 371 5.19 34.14 -13.22
CA ARG A 371 5.68 34.81 -12.00
C ARG A 371 6.69 33.92 -11.31
N ILE A 372 7.71 34.53 -10.72
CA ILE A 372 8.66 33.86 -9.83
C ILE A 372 8.74 34.60 -8.51
N SER A 373 8.75 33.86 -7.40
CA SER A 373 9.05 34.41 -6.08
C SER A 373 10.18 33.62 -5.41
N LEU A 374 11.17 34.33 -4.88
CA LEU A 374 12.19 33.80 -3.98
C LEU A 374 12.06 34.43 -2.60
N VAL A 375 12.07 33.58 -1.57
CA VAL A 375 11.94 34.00 -0.17
C VAL A 375 13.11 33.46 0.64
N GLY A 376 13.77 34.33 1.40
CA GLY A 376 14.88 33.98 2.29
C GLY A 376 14.44 33.17 3.52
N TRP A 377 15.39 32.53 4.19
CA TRP A 377 15.11 31.72 5.39
C TRP A 377 14.33 32.46 6.48
N ASP A 378 14.49 33.77 6.62
CA ASP A 378 13.77 34.63 7.55
C ASP A 378 12.33 34.95 7.13
N GLY A 379 11.98 34.73 5.86
CA GLY A 379 10.68 35.05 5.27
C GLY A 379 10.67 36.33 4.42
N GLU A 380 11.83 36.99 4.28
CA GLU A 380 12.01 38.18 3.45
C GLU A 380 11.95 37.83 1.96
N VAL A 381 11.31 38.68 1.17
CA VAL A 381 11.19 38.48 -0.28
C VAL A 381 12.48 38.96 -0.95
N VAL A 382 13.20 38.03 -1.57
CA VAL A 382 14.46 38.29 -2.27
C VAL A 382 14.22 38.65 -3.73
N LEU A 383 13.23 38.00 -4.37
CA LEU A 383 12.81 38.27 -5.73
C LEU A 383 11.30 38.05 -5.83
N ASP A 384 10.57 38.95 -6.49
CA ASP A 384 9.18 38.72 -6.89
C ASP A 384 8.92 39.47 -8.19
N GLU A 385 8.84 38.75 -9.30
CA GLU A 385 8.73 39.35 -10.63
C GLU A 385 7.75 38.59 -11.53
N LEU A 386 6.99 39.35 -12.31
CA LEU A 386 6.21 38.82 -13.43
C LEU A 386 7.12 38.63 -14.65
N VAL A 387 6.83 37.58 -15.42
CA VAL A 387 7.61 37.17 -16.59
C VAL A 387 6.69 37.07 -17.78
N LYS A 388 7.10 37.63 -18.90
CA LYS A 388 6.39 37.52 -20.17
C LYS A 388 6.75 36.19 -20.84
N PRO A 389 5.78 35.28 -21.06
CA PRO A 389 5.99 34.07 -21.84
C PRO A 389 6.46 34.38 -23.25
N GLN A 390 7.26 33.49 -23.84
CA GLN A 390 7.79 33.69 -25.19
C GLN A 390 6.70 33.48 -26.26
N LEU A 391 5.83 32.51 -26.01
CA LEU A 391 4.73 32.16 -26.91
C LEU A 391 3.41 32.80 -26.44
N PRO A 392 2.44 33.00 -27.34
CA PRO A 392 1.12 33.48 -26.97
C PRO A 392 0.44 32.58 -25.93
N VAL A 393 -0.16 33.19 -24.91
CA VAL A 393 -0.88 32.48 -23.84
C VAL A 393 -2.25 32.02 -24.35
N ILE A 394 -2.56 30.73 -24.19
CA ILE A 394 -3.87 30.13 -24.46
C ILE A 394 -4.73 30.16 -23.19
N ASP A 395 -4.14 29.81 -22.03
CA ASP A 395 -4.83 29.79 -20.75
C ASP A 395 -3.90 30.31 -19.64
N TYR A 396 -4.32 31.38 -18.96
CA TYR A 396 -3.57 31.99 -17.87
C TYR A 396 -3.59 31.15 -16.59
N LEU A 397 -4.46 30.13 -16.51
CA LEU A 397 -4.69 29.31 -15.34
C LEU A 397 -5.06 30.12 -14.09
N THR A 398 -5.70 31.29 -14.25
CA THR A 398 -5.93 32.30 -13.19
C THR A 398 -6.50 31.73 -11.89
N ARG A 399 -7.37 30.72 -11.97
CA ARG A 399 -7.93 30.04 -10.79
C ARG A 399 -6.90 29.30 -9.92
N PHE A 400 -5.75 28.97 -10.50
CA PHE A 400 -4.62 28.31 -9.86
C PHE A 400 -3.47 29.30 -9.70
N SER A 401 -3.13 30.07 -10.74
CA SER A 401 -1.95 30.94 -10.75
C SER A 401 -2.16 32.35 -10.20
N GLY A 402 -3.41 32.81 -10.14
CA GLY A 402 -3.75 34.21 -9.84
C GLY A 402 -3.38 35.19 -10.96
N ILE A 403 -2.74 34.73 -12.04
CA ILE A 403 -2.27 35.56 -13.13
C ILE A 403 -3.42 35.92 -14.07
N THR A 404 -3.51 37.21 -14.42
CA THR A 404 -4.45 37.71 -15.42
C THR A 404 -3.74 38.31 -16.62
N LYS A 405 -4.47 38.46 -17.72
CA LYS A 405 -3.96 39.11 -18.93
C LYS A 405 -3.50 40.53 -18.64
N GLU A 406 -4.29 41.28 -17.87
CA GLU A 406 -4.02 42.68 -17.54
C GLU A 406 -2.73 42.85 -16.72
N MET A 407 -2.37 41.83 -15.91
CA MET A 407 -1.11 41.82 -15.17
C MET A 407 0.09 41.60 -16.10
N LEU A 408 -0.04 40.76 -17.12
CA LEU A 408 1.06 40.37 -18.02
C LEU A 408 1.24 41.29 -19.23
N ASP A 409 0.17 41.93 -19.72
CA ASP A 409 0.21 42.83 -20.88
C ASP A 409 1.32 43.91 -20.80
N PRO A 410 1.56 44.59 -19.65
CA PRO A 410 2.63 45.59 -19.55
C PRO A 410 4.03 45.01 -19.27
N VAL A 411 4.15 43.70 -19.02
CA VAL A 411 5.41 43.08 -18.59
C VAL A 411 6.35 42.89 -19.77
N THR A 412 7.62 43.27 -19.59
CA THR A 412 8.68 43.08 -20.60
C THR A 412 9.78 42.14 -20.15
N THR A 413 9.86 41.81 -18.86
CA THR A 413 10.84 40.88 -18.30
C THR A 413 10.69 39.50 -18.93
N THR A 414 11.78 38.97 -19.47
CA THR A 414 11.81 37.67 -20.13
C THR A 414 12.35 36.57 -19.22
N LEU A 415 12.19 35.31 -19.62
CA LEU A 415 12.81 34.18 -18.92
C LEU A 415 14.33 34.35 -18.81
N THR A 416 14.99 34.85 -19.85
CA THR A 416 16.45 35.06 -19.86
C THR A 416 16.87 36.10 -18.82
N ASP A 417 16.10 37.18 -18.67
CA ASP A 417 16.38 38.21 -17.65
C ASP A 417 16.32 37.62 -16.23
N ILE A 418 15.31 36.78 -15.97
CA ILE A 418 15.17 36.05 -14.70
C ILE A 418 16.33 35.06 -14.49
N GLN A 419 16.68 34.28 -15.51
CA GLN A 419 17.81 33.35 -15.42
C GLN A 419 19.12 34.06 -15.06
N GLN A 420 19.42 35.23 -15.65
CA GLN A 420 20.62 36.01 -15.29
C GLN A 420 20.59 36.50 -13.84
N LYS A 421 19.43 36.96 -13.36
CA LYS A 421 19.25 37.34 -11.95
C LYS A 421 19.47 36.14 -11.03
N LEU A 422 18.89 34.98 -11.36
CA LEU A 422 19.04 33.75 -10.59
C LEU A 422 20.49 33.26 -10.55
N LEU A 423 21.23 33.31 -11.66
CA LEU A 423 22.66 32.95 -11.68
C LEU A 423 23.52 33.87 -10.79
N THR A 424 23.06 35.10 -10.52
CA THR A 424 23.72 36.03 -9.60
C THR A 424 23.35 35.76 -8.13
N ILE A 425 22.09 35.37 -7.88
CA ILE A 425 21.57 35.12 -6.53
C ILE A 425 21.98 33.72 -6.01
N LEU A 426 21.96 32.71 -6.89
CA LEU A 426 22.21 31.32 -6.55
C LEU A 426 23.71 31.02 -6.59
N THR A 427 24.29 30.90 -5.41
CA THR A 427 25.71 30.56 -5.19
C THR A 427 25.87 29.06 -4.85
N PRO A 428 27.10 28.51 -4.86
CA PRO A 428 27.34 27.15 -4.36
C PRO A 428 26.84 26.86 -2.94
N HIS A 429 26.80 27.89 -2.08
CA HIS A 429 26.28 27.76 -0.71
C HIS A 429 24.75 27.85 -0.63
N THR A 430 24.05 28.05 -1.74
CA THR A 430 22.60 28.18 -1.76
C THR A 430 21.92 26.82 -1.80
N ILE A 431 20.86 26.65 -1.01
CA ILE A 431 19.94 25.52 -1.05
C ILE A 431 18.58 26.05 -1.52
N LEU A 432 18.07 25.48 -2.60
CA LEU A 432 16.71 25.75 -3.09
C LEU A 432 15.71 24.85 -2.37
N VAL A 433 14.62 25.45 -1.92
CA VAL A 433 13.56 24.77 -1.19
C VAL A 433 12.21 25.04 -1.86
N GLY A 434 11.34 24.04 -1.95
CA GLY A 434 10.03 24.25 -2.58
C GLY A 434 9.10 23.05 -2.45
N HIS A 435 8.03 23.06 -3.24
CA HIS A 435 7.03 22.01 -3.26
C HIS A 435 6.81 21.49 -4.68
N SER A 436 7.30 20.28 -4.99
CA SER A 436 7.34 19.76 -6.37
C SER A 436 8.15 20.64 -7.33
N LEU A 437 9.34 21.08 -6.89
CA LEU A 437 10.20 22.04 -7.61
C LEU A 437 10.59 21.64 -9.03
N ASN A 438 10.41 20.37 -9.42
CA ASN A 438 10.65 19.92 -10.78
C ASN A 438 9.86 20.77 -11.80
N SER A 439 8.60 21.10 -11.49
CA SER A 439 7.78 21.90 -12.41
C SER A 439 8.30 23.33 -12.54
N ASP A 440 8.69 23.94 -11.41
CA ASP A 440 9.28 25.29 -11.36
C ASP A 440 10.61 25.34 -12.13
N LEU A 441 11.52 24.41 -11.87
CA LEU A 441 12.84 24.35 -12.51
C LEU A 441 12.75 24.05 -14.01
N ASN A 442 11.78 23.26 -14.45
CA ASN A 442 11.49 23.08 -15.88
C ASN A 442 10.97 24.36 -16.53
N ALA A 443 10.05 25.08 -15.88
CA ALA A 443 9.54 26.36 -16.38
C ALA A 443 10.65 27.43 -16.45
N LEU A 444 11.57 27.39 -15.48
CA LEU A 444 12.76 28.24 -15.44
C LEU A 444 13.88 27.80 -16.39
N LYS A 445 13.80 26.56 -16.91
CA LYS A 445 14.88 25.90 -17.64
C LYS A 445 16.22 26.03 -16.90
N LEU A 446 16.22 25.75 -15.60
CA LEU A 446 17.35 25.93 -14.70
C LEU A 446 17.65 24.61 -13.99
N THR A 447 18.92 24.22 -13.91
CA THR A 447 19.34 23.12 -13.02
C THR A 447 20.11 23.66 -11.82
N HIS A 448 19.93 23.04 -10.65
CA HIS A 448 20.65 23.34 -9.42
C HIS A 448 20.84 22.06 -8.60
N PRO A 449 22.01 21.79 -7.98
CA PRO A 449 22.26 20.51 -7.32
C PRO A 449 21.72 20.41 -5.90
N PHE A 450 21.58 21.52 -5.17
CA PHE A 450 21.18 21.50 -3.75
C PHE A 450 19.70 21.80 -3.58
N ILE A 451 18.87 20.76 -3.71
CA ILE A 451 17.39 20.87 -3.69
C ILE A 451 16.81 20.18 -2.45
N VAL A 452 15.93 20.87 -1.73
CA VAL A 452 15.07 20.31 -0.68
C VAL A 452 13.62 20.43 -1.12
N ASP A 453 13.02 19.32 -1.56
CA ASP A 453 11.61 19.28 -1.97
C ASP A 453 10.74 18.77 -0.80
N THR A 454 9.75 19.58 -0.39
CA THR A 454 8.79 19.21 0.66
C THR A 454 8.01 17.94 0.36
N THR A 455 7.85 17.56 -0.91
CA THR A 455 7.21 16.29 -1.30
C THR A 455 8.05 15.07 -1.01
N PHE A 456 9.38 15.22 -0.88
CA PHE A 456 10.29 14.12 -0.53
C PHE A 456 10.36 13.95 0.98
N ILE A 457 10.56 15.06 1.69
CA ILE A 457 10.70 15.03 3.16
C ILE A 457 9.37 14.82 3.90
N TYR A 458 8.23 15.06 3.24
CA TYR A 458 6.89 14.68 3.73
C TYR A 458 6.21 13.71 2.75
N PRO A 459 6.66 12.43 2.71
CA PRO A 459 6.20 11.48 1.73
C PRO A 459 4.70 11.20 1.89
N HIS A 460 4.04 10.93 0.77
CA HIS A 460 2.63 10.59 0.80
C HIS A 460 2.40 9.26 1.53
N PRO A 461 1.37 9.13 2.40
CA PRO A 461 1.18 7.92 3.22
C PRO A 461 0.93 6.64 2.42
N ARG A 462 0.46 6.79 1.18
CA ARG A 462 0.22 5.70 0.23
C ARG A 462 1.43 5.40 -0.67
N GLY A 463 2.54 6.10 -0.46
CA GLY A 463 3.77 6.00 -1.24
C GLY A 463 3.69 6.64 -2.63
N PRO A 464 4.82 6.65 -3.37
CA PRO A 464 4.90 7.16 -4.75
C PRO A 464 4.00 6.36 -5.73
N PRO A 465 3.47 7.01 -6.79
CA PRO A 465 3.79 8.37 -7.26
C PRO A 465 2.94 9.49 -6.63
N LEU A 466 2.09 9.16 -5.65
CA LEU A 466 1.22 10.15 -5.02
C LEU A 466 2.06 11.14 -4.21
N LYS A 467 1.76 12.43 -4.32
CA LYS A 467 2.35 13.52 -3.54
C LYS A 467 1.27 14.18 -2.69
N CYS A 468 1.60 14.60 -1.48
CA CYS A 468 0.68 15.42 -0.68
C CYS A 468 0.67 16.84 -1.24
N SER A 469 -0.50 17.45 -1.42
CA SER A 469 -0.57 18.89 -1.77
C SER A 469 -0.02 19.76 -0.64
N LEU A 470 0.62 20.89 -0.97
CA LEU A 470 1.11 21.88 -0.01
C LEU A 470 0.02 22.29 1.00
N LYS A 471 -1.18 22.60 0.51
CA LYS A 471 -2.36 22.94 1.34
C LYS A 471 -2.68 21.89 2.41
N TRP A 472 -2.55 20.61 2.07
CA TRP A 472 -2.78 19.52 3.02
C TRP A 472 -1.65 19.44 4.05
N LEU A 473 -0.40 19.61 3.62
CA LEU A 473 0.77 19.59 4.50
C LEU A 473 0.73 20.73 5.51
N THR A 474 0.45 21.96 5.07
CA THR A 474 0.36 23.14 5.93
C THR A 474 -0.80 23.02 6.93
N GLN A 475 -1.96 22.53 6.49
CA GLN A 475 -3.08 22.29 7.38
C GLN A 475 -2.78 21.20 8.42
N LYS A 476 -2.12 20.12 8.00
CA LYS A 476 -1.78 19.00 8.88
C LYS A 476 -0.66 19.31 9.86
N TYR A 477 0.43 19.93 9.41
CA TYR A 477 1.65 20.06 10.21
C TYR A 477 1.79 21.44 10.86
N LEU A 478 1.28 22.48 10.23
CA LEU A 478 1.32 23.86 10.75
C LEU A 478 -0.02 24.31 11.33
N GLY A 479 -1.12 23.61 11.02
CA GLY A 479 -2.46 24.06 11.41
C GLY A 479 -2.92 25.31 10.66
N LYS A 480 -2.26 25.65 9.54
CA LYS A 480 -2.54 26.82 8.72
C LYS A 480 -3.29 26.41 7.47
N GLU A 481 -4.25 27.23 7.06
CA GLU A 481 -4.88 27.10 5.76
C GLU A 481 -4.35 28.20 4.86
N ILE A 482 -3.72 27.80 3.76
CA ILE A 482 -3.20 28.67 2.70
C ILE A 482 -4.13 28.61 1.47
N GLN A 483 -3.89 29.47 0.46
CA GLN A 483 -4.64 29.47 -0.80
C GLN A 483 -6.14 29.64 -0.56
N LYS A 484 -6.50 30.69 0.20
CA LYS A 484 -7.89 31.04 0.53
C LYS A 484 -8.47 32.00 -0.51
N GLY A 485 -9.62 31.64 -1.07
CA GLY A 485 -10.36 32.50 -1.99
C GLY A 485 -10.51 31.89 -3.38
N GLN A 486 -11.00 32.70 -4.33
CA GLN A 486 -11.13 32.33 -5.74
C GLN A 486 -10.12 33.05 -6.65
N THR A 487 -9.22 33.85 -6.07
CA THR A 487 -8.30 34.76 -6.78
C THR A 487 -7.00 34.09 -7.25
N GLY A 488 -6.92 32.75 -7.23
CA GLY A 488 -5.69 32.00 -7.52
C GLY A 488 -4.73 31.92 -6.33
N HIS A 489 -3.58 31.28 -6.53
CA HIS A 489 -2.52 31.16 -5.52
C HIS A 489 -1.63 32.41 -5.51
N ASP A 490 -0.90 32.57 -4.41
CA ASP A 490 0.13 33.60 -4.26
C ASP A 490 1.46 32.92 -3.98
N SER A 491 2.37 32.99 -4.94
CA SER A 491 3.68 32.35 -4.88
C SER A 491 4.51 32.74 -3.66
N ILE A 492 4.32 33.95 -3.12
CA ILE A 492 4.98 34.36 -1.86
C ILE A 492 4.39 33.63 -0.65
N GLU A 493 3.05 33.47 -0.59
CA GLU A 493 2.39 32.69 0.48
C GLU A 493 2.89 31.24 0.45
N ASP A 494 2.94 30.65 -0.74
CA ASP A 494 3.31 29.25 -0.93
C ASP A 494 4.79 29.02 -0.60
N ALA A 495 5.72 29.88 -1.07
CA ALA A 495 7.14 29.82 -0.71
C ALA A 495 7.37 29.98 0.81
N ARG A 496 6.65 30.89 1.48
CA ARG A 496 6.72 31.03 2.94
C ARG A 496 6.19 29.79 3.66
N ALA A 497 5.10 29.21 3.19
CA ALA A 497 4.51 28.03 3.78
C ALA A 497 5.44 26.80 3.67
N VAL A 498 6.16 26.68 2.55
CA VAL A 498 7.25 25.70 2.36
C VAL A 498 8.35 25.90 3.41
N LEU A 499 8.85 27.13 3.60
CA LEU A 499 9.89 27.40 4.60
C LEU A 499 9.46 27.00 6.00
N GLU A 500 8.21 27.28 6.37
CA GLU A 500 7.67 26.89 7.67
C GLU A 500 7.61 25.37 7.85
N LEU A 501 7.22 24.62 6.81
CA LEU A 501 7.23 23.15 6.85
C LEU A 501 8.65 22.59 7.01
N VAL A 502 9.62 23.19 6.33
CA VAL A 502 11.04 22.78 6.38
C VAL A 502 11.66 23.15 7.73
N LYS A 503 11.39 24.34 8.26
CA LYS A 503 11.78 24.72 9.63
C LYS A 503 11.24 23.74 10.65
N GLN A 504 9.95 23.40 10.58
CA GLN A 504 9.35 22.43 11.50
C GLN A 504 9.99 21.04 11.36
N LYS A 505 10.34 20.62 10.13
CA LYS A 505 11.06 19.37 9.89
C LYS A 505 12.45 19.39 10.53
N CYS A 506 13.20 20.48 10.37
CA CYS A 506 14.51 20.67 10.99
C CYS A 506 14.46 20.67 12.52
N GLU A 507 13.43 21.28 13.10
CA GLU A 507 13.24 21.32 14.56
C GLU A 507 12.89 19.94 15.15
N LYS A 508 12.02 19.18 14.47
CA LYS A 508 11.51 17.90 14.98
C LYS A 508 12.33 16.69 14.54
N GLY A 509 13.06 16.78 13.44
CA GLY A 509 13.96 15.76 12.91
C GLY A 509 13.42 14.98 11.72
N GLU A 510 14.28 14.13 11.16
CA GLU A 510 14.03 13.38 9.91
C GLU A 510 12.76 12.51 9.92
N ARG A 511 12.42 11.92 11.06
CA ARG A 511 11.23 11.07 11.20
C ARG A 511 9.92 11.84 11.33
N TRP A 512 9.95 13.16 11.48
CA TRP A 512 8.73 13.94 11.65
C TRP A 512 7.92 14.00 10.34
N GLY A 513 6.68 13.52 10.35
CA GLY A 513 5.79 13.62 9.19
C GLY A 513 6.02 12.60 8.07
N THR A 514 6.82 11.55 8.30
CA THR A 514 6.92 10.37 7.43
C THR A 514 5.79 9.35 7.71
N SER A 515 5.59 8.35 6.84
CA SER A 515 4.54 7.31 6.98
C SER A 515 4.56 6.59 8.33
N ASP A 516 5.74 6.49 8.94
CA ASP A 516 5.98 5.86 10.25
C ASP A 516 5.30 6.64 11.39
N ALA A 517 4.87 7.89 11.14
CA ALA A 517 4.09 8.69 12.07
C ALA A 517 2.56 8.48 11.95
N GLN A 518 2.07 7.72 10.97
CA GLN A 518 0.62 7.55 10.69
C GLN A 518 0.09 6.16 10.98
N ASN A 519 0.96 5.16 10.90
CA ASN A 519 0.68 3.80 11.34
C ASN A 519 1.58 3.49 12.54
N GLU A 520 1.10 2.62 13.41
CA GLU A 520 1.92 2.08 14.49
C GLU A 520 2.11 0.59 14.31
N SER A 521 3.17 0.05 14.88
CA SER A 521 3.35 -1.41 14.97
C SER A 521 2.13 -2.03 15.67
N ILE A 522 1.65 -3.14 15.11
CA ILE A 522 0.59 -3.95 15.73
C ILE A 522 1.01 -4.39 17.15
N PHE A 523 2.29 -4.66 17.37
CA PHE A 523 2.83 -5.04 18.68
C PHE A 523 2.67 -3.91 19.71
N LYS A 524 2.95 -2.66 19.30
CA LYS A 524 2.75 -1.48 20.15
C LYS A 524 1.28 -1.23 20.48
N ARG A 525 0.37 -1.52 19.54
CA ARG A 525 -1.08 -1.43 19.78
C ARG A 525 -1.56 -2.50 20.75
N LEU A 526 -1.10 -3.75 20.57
CA LEU A 526 -1.42 -4.88 21.45
C LEU A 526 -0.90 -4.66 22.88
N ALA A 527 0.30 -4.10 23.03
CA ALA A 527 0.90 -3.78 24.32
C ALA A 527 0.10 -2.75 25.14
N ARG A 528 -0.79 -1.97 24.51
CA ARG A 528 -1.72 -1.07 25.23
C ARG A 528 -3.07 -1.71 25.54
N SER A 529 -3.36 -2.84 24.93
CA SER A 529 -4.63 -3.54 25.14
C SER A 529 -4.59 -4.36 26.42
N THR A 530 -5.63 -4.22 27.25
CA THR A 530 -5.79 -4.97 28.48
C THR A 530 -6.30 -6.38 28.20
N ARG A 531 -5.73 -7.40 28.88
CA ARG A 531 -6.26 -8.77 28.85
C ARG A 531 -7.67 -8.80 29.44
N SER A 532 -8.59 -9.48 28.75
CA SER A 532 -9.95 -9.70 29.26
C SER A 532 -9.96 -10.98 30.11
N GLY A 533 -9.85 -10.85 31.43
CA GLY A 533 -9.86 -11.99 32.37
C GLY A 533 -9.34 -11.62 33.77
N LYS A 534 -9.84 -12.31 34.82
CA LYS A 534 -9.52 -12.07 36.25
C LYS A 534 -8.09 -12.43 36.68
N SER A 535 -7.22 -12.84 35.75
CA SER A 535 -5.88 -13.37 36.03
C SER A 535 -4.75 -12.39 35.67
N ASN A 536 -4.83 -11.12 36.10
CA ASN A 536 -3.73 -10.17 35.91
C ASN A 536 -3.34 -9.49 37.23
N PRO A 537 -2.32 -10.00 37.95
CA PRO A 537 -1.79 -9.34 39.15
C PRO A 537 -0.92 -8.10 38.84
N THR A 538 -0.42 -7.95 37.60
CA THR A 538 0.65 -6.97 37.26
C THR A 538 0.23 -5.82 36.33
N GLY A 539 -0.94 -5.88 35.69
CA GLY A 539 -1.42 -4.79 34.83
C GLY A 539 -0.67 -4.62 33.49
N GLU A 540 0.16 -5.58 33.10
CA GLU A 540 0.89 -5.56 31.82
C GLU A 540 -0.05 -5.86 30.63
N GLY A 541 0.21 -5.20 29.50
CA GLY A 541 -0.53 -5.38 28.25
C GLY A 541 -0.15 -6.67 27.50
N ARG A 542 -0.73 -6.89 26.32
CA ARG A 542 -0.47 -8.11 25.54
C ARG A 542 0.93 -8.11 24.92
N THR A 543 1.60 -9.26 24.96
CA THR A 543 2.93 -9.46 24.39
C THR A 543 2.83 -10.05 22.98
N GLY A 544 3.87 -9.85 22.17
CA GLY A 544 3.92 -10.48 20.86
C GLY A 544 5.31 -10.79 20.34
N ALA A 545 5.38 -11.69 19.38
CA ALA A 545 6.62 -12.20 18.79
C ALA A 545 6.63 -12.11 17.27
N VAL A 546 7.81 -11.89 16.70
CA VAL A 546 8.12 -12.07 15.26
C VAL A 546 9.10 -13.22 15.10
N VAL A 547 8.76 -14.18 14.23
CA VAL A 547 9.61 -15.31 13.87
C VAL A 547 9.82 -15.28 12.35
N ASP A 548 10.99 -14.86 11.89
CA ASP A 548 11.25 -14.66 10.46
C ASP A 548 12.70 -14.95 10.14
N TRP A 549 12.98 -15.18 8.86
CA TRP A 549 14.33 -15.43 8.38
C TRP A 549 15.20 -14.18 8.55
N GLY A 550 16.45 -14.36 9.00
CA GLY A 550 17.40 -13.27 9.21
C GLY A 550 17.27 -12.59 10.58
N SER A 551 17.27 -11.25 10.61
CA SER A 551 17.25 -10.43 11.84
C SER A 551 15.91 -9.71 12.07
N PRO A 552 14.86 -10.40 12.56
CA PRO A 552 13.52 -9.84 12.74
C PRO A 552 13.41 -8.73 13.79
N GLU A 553 14.41 -8.57 14.65
CA GLU A 553 14.52 -7.45 15.57
C GLU A 553 14.69 -6.10 14.85
N ARG A 554 15.03 -6.12 13.56
CA ARG A 554 15.07 -4.95 12.68
C ARG A 554 13.75 -4.83 11.89
N GLY A 555 13.36 -3.60 11.55
CA GLY A 555 12.12 -3.35 10.78
C GLY A 555 10.84 -3.62 11.57
N PHE A 556 9.96 -4.48 11.05
CA PHE A 556 8.60 -4.68 11.60
C PHE A 556 8.56 -5.35 12.99
N GLY A 557 9.60 -6.11 13.36
CA GLY A 557 9.70 -6.75 14.67
C GLY A 557 10.42 -5.94 15.74
N SER A 558 10.91 -4.74 15.42
CA SER A 558 11.62 -3.85 16.36
C SER A 558 10.82 -3.46 17.61
N GLN A 559 9.49 -3.56 17.54
CA GLN A 559 8.58 -3.24 18.65
C GLN A 559 7.88 -4.49 19.21
N ALA A 560 8.27 -5.69 18.77
CA ALA A 560 7.80 -6.94 19.34
C ALA A 560 8.46 -7.18 20.71
N THR A 561 7.78 -7.94 21.57
CA THR A 561 8.36 -8.39 22.86
C THR A 561 9.48 -9.38 22.64
N VAL A 562 9.35 -10.23 21.62
CA VAL A 562 10.31 -11.28 21.26
C VAL A 562 10.55 -11.24 19.75
N ALA A 563 11.80 -11.33 19.32
CA ALA A 563 12.17 -11.50 17.93
C ALA A 563 13.08 -12.73 17.81
N ILE A 564 12.72 -13.67 16.94
CA ILE A 564 13.44 -14.94 16.73
C ILE A 564 13.85 -15.02 15.27
N GLY A 565 15.14 -14.84 15.02
CA GLY A 565 15.74 -15.01 13.69
C GLY A 565 15.88 -16.48 13.32
N CYS A 566 15.49 -16.82 12.09
CA CYS A 566 15.54 -18.18 11.56
C CYS A 566 16.45 -18.27 10.33
N SER A 567 16.97 -19.46 10.06
CA SER A 567 17.77 -19.73 8.84
C SER A 567 17.02 -20.57 7.81
N ASP A 568 16.06 -21.38 8.25
CA ASP A 568 15.21 -22.23 7.42
C ASP A 568 13.79 -22.33 7.99
N ASP A 569 12.90 -23.04 7.30
CA ASP A 569 11.50 -23.20 7.77
C ASP A 569 11.37 -24.17 8.95
N GLU A 570 12.38 -25.00 9.26
CA GLU A 570 12.42 -25.83 10.47
C GLU A 570 12.68 -24.98 11.72
N ASP A 571 13.61 -24.04 11.63
CA ASP A 571 13.86 -23.03 12.65
C ASP A 571 12.63 -22.17 12.89
N VAL A 572 11.87 -21.84 11.83
CA VAL A 572 10.59 -21.11 11.98
C VAL A 572 9.60 -21.93 12.79
N VAL A 573 9.45 -23.25 12.53
CA VAL A 573 8.56 -24.11 13.31
C VAL A 573 8.97 -24.15 14.79
N LYS A 574 10.27 -24.34 15.08
CA LYS A 574 10.79 -24.33 16.46
C LYS A 574 10.59 -22.97 17.12
N GLY A 575 10.89 -21.89 16.42
CA GLY A 575 10.74 -20.52 16.91
C GLY A 575 9.29 -20.18 17.24
N ILE A 576 8.32 -20.62 16.43
CA ILE A 576 6.89 -20.47 16.74
C ILE A 576 6.55 -21.24 18.03
N SER A 577 7.00 -22.49 18.15
CA SER A 577 6.75 -23.30 19.36
C SER A 577 7.33 -22.64 20.61
N SER A 578 8.59 -22.18 20.58
CA SER A 578 9.22 -21.45 21.70
C SER A 578 8.45 -20.16 22.01
N ALA A 579 8.12 -19.35 21.01
CA ALA A 579 7.39 -18.09 21.22
C ALA A 579 5.99 -18.32 21.82
N VAL A 580 5.27 -19.34 21.35
CA VAL A 580 3.89 -19.63 21.77
C VAL A 580 3.84 -20.33 23.11
N ASN A 581 4.70 -21.31 23.38
CA ASN A 581 4.62 -22.12 24.60
C ASN A 581 5.52 -21.61 25.74
N GLY A 582 6.46 -20.72 25.43
CA GLY A 582 7.53 -20.34 26.35
C GLY A 582 8.77 -21.21 26.12
N ASP A 583 9.91 -20.69 26.54
CA ASP A 583 11.18 -21.39 26.44
C ASP A 583 12.07 -21.03 27.63
N ASP A 584 12.20 -21.95 28.58
CA ASP A 584 13.00 -21.73 29.79
C ASP A 584 14.50 -21.60 29.48
N SER A 585 14.94 -22.05 28.30
CA SER A 585 16.34 -21.93 27.86
C SER A 585 16.65 -20.57 27.23
N ASN A 586 15.65 -19.87 26.70
CA ASN A 586 15.80 -18.55 26.11
C ASN A 586 15.21 -17.48 27.04
N ALA A 587 16.08 -16.81 27.79
CA ALA A 587 15.69 -15.76 28.73
C ALA A 587 14.88 -14.60 28.10
N SER A 588 14.91 -14.45 26.77
CA SER A 588 14.14 -13.43 26.05
C SER A 588 12.66 -13.81 25.87
N VAL A 589 12.31 -15.09 26.02
CA VAL A 589 10.93 -15.59 25.84
C VAL A 589 10.27 -15.71 27.21
N PRO A 590 9.08 -15.13 27.43
CA PRO A 590 8.34 -15.34 28.67
C PRO A 590 8.01 -16.82 28.87
N GLY A 591 8.13 -17.35 30.09
CA GLY A 591 7.89 -18.79 30.37
C GLY A 591 6.47 -19.30 30.05
N GLY A 592 5.49 -18.41 29.90
CA GLY A 592 4.13 -18.74 29.42
C GLY A 592 3.91 -18.48 27.92
N GLY A 593 4.96 -18.14 27.18
CA GLY A 593 4.95 -17.65 25.82
C GLY A 593 4.29 -16.27 25.65
N VAL A 594 4.17 -15.82 24.41
CA VAL A 594 3.51 -14.55 24.05
C VAL A 594 2.03 -14.73 23.74
N ASP A 595 1.27 -13.62 23.70
CA ASP A 595 -0.14 -13.65 23.27
C ASP A 595 -0.26 -13.79 21.74
N PHE A 596 0.49 -12.98 20.98
CA PHE A 596 0.43 -12.94 19.52
C PHE A 596 1.78 -13.29 18.87
N THR A 597 1.81 -14.28 17.99
CA THR A 597 3.00 -14.62 17.19
C THR A 597 2.72 -14.40 15.71
N TRP A 598 3.53 -13.57 15.06
CA TRP A 598 3.59 -13.52 13.60
C TRP A 598 4.83 -14.26 13.11
N ALA A 599 4.68 -15.08 12.08
CA ALA A 599 5.79 -15.84 11.52
C ALA A 599 5.72 -15.92 9.99
N ARG A 600 6.86 -16.20 9.34
CA ARG A 600 6.91 -16.41 7.89
C ARG A 600 7.83 -17.57 7.51
N MET A 601 7.29 -18.45 6.67
CA MET A 601 8.03 -19.51 5.97
C MET A 601 8.44 -19.03 4.58
N ARG A 602 9.56 -19.48 4.03
CA ARG A 602 10.11 -18.96 2.77
C ARG A 602 10.56 -20.02 1.77
N GLU A 603 10.70 -21.28 2.15
CA GLU A 603 11.24 -22.30 1.22
C GLU A 603 10.38 -22.46 -0.04
N LEU A 604 9.06 -22.37 0.09
CA LEU A 604 8.14 -22.52 -1.04
C LEU A 604 8.26 -21.38 -2.05
N GLU A 605 8.34 -20.11 -1.61
CA GLU A 605 8.56 -18.98 -2.53
C GLU A 605 9.95 -19.00 -3.18
N MET A 606 10.96 -19.48 -2.45
CA MET A 606 12.32 -19.62 -2.98
C MET A 606 12.36 -20.68 -4.07
N TYR A 607 11.75 -21.85 -3.83
CA TYR A 607 11.65 -22.91 -4.83
C TYR A 607 10.93 -22.43 -6.10
N ARG A 608 9.86 -21.65 -5.94
CA ARG A 608 9.08 -21.12 -7.07
C ARG A 608 9.72 -19.94 -7.79
N GLY A 609 10.88 -19.45 -7.32
CA GLY A 609 11.56 -18.29 -7.89
C GLY A 609 10.79 -16.98 -7.72
N TRP A 610 9.97 -16.87 -6.67
CA TRP A 610 9.21 -15.65 -6.36
C TRP A 610 10.06 -14.61 -5.62
N CYS A 611 11.18 -15.06 -5.05
CA CYS A 611 12.09 -14.24 -4.27
C CYS A 611 13.35 -13.91 -5.09
N ASN A 612 13.53 -12.64 -5.44
CA ASN A 612 14.74 -12.16 -6.14
C ASN A 612 15.90 -11.77 -5.20
N ARG A 613 15.67 -11.79 -3.88
CA ARG A 613 16.56 -11.19 -2.86
C ARG A 613 16.55 -11.99 -1.55
N MET A 614 17.70 -12.52 -1.12
CA MET A 614 17.85 -13.00 0.25
C MET A 614 18.30 -11.86 1.19
N PRO A 615 17.85 -11.83 2.47
CA PRO A 615 18.40 -10.94 3.48
C PRO A 615 19.88 -11.29 3.69
N ASP A 616 20.77 -10.31 3.54
CA ASP A 616 22.17 -10.48 3.92
C ASP A 616 22.26 -10.55 5.46
N PRO A 617 22.85 -11.62 6.05
CA PRO A 617 23.02 -11.73 7.50
C PRO A 617 23.88 -10.61 8.11
N ASN A 618 24.73 -9.95 7.33
CA ASN A 618 25.63 -8.89 7.80
C ASN A 618 25.13 -7.47 7.50
N ASN A 619 24.21 -7.28 6.55
CA ASN A 619 23.79 -5.95 6.12
C ASN A 619 22.29 -5.88 5.75
N ALA A 620 21.42 -5.61 6.73
CA ALA A 620 19.96 -5.63 6.56
C ALA A 620 19.38 -4.67 5.49
N ASN A 621 20.16 -3.71 4.98
CA ASN A 621 19.77 -2.78 3.93
C ASN A 621 20.31 -3.14 2.54
N GLU A 622 21.20 -4.13 2.43
CA GLU A 622 21.72 -4.62 1.16
C GLU A 622 21.21 -6.05 0.95
N SER A 623 20.60 -6.29 -0.21
CA SER A 623 20.06 -7.59 -0.59
C SER A 623 20.97 -8.23 -1.61
N THR A 624 21.37 -9.48 -1.38
CA THR A 624 22.12 -10.25 -2.38
C THR A 624 21.15 -10.72 -3.47
N THR A 625 21.42 -10.31 -4.71
CA THR A 625 20.67 -10.75 -5.91
C THR A 625 20.96 -12.21 -6.20
N LEU A 626 19.93 -13.05 -6.27
CA LEU A 626 20.07 -14.49 -6.54
C LEU A 626 20.18 -14.82 -8.04
N VAL A 627 19.77 -13.91 -8.93
CA VAL A 627 19.79 -14.11 -10.39
C VAL A 627 20.26 -12.82 -11.08
N PRO A 628 21.35 -12.85 -11.88
CA PRO A 628 21.75 -11.70 -12.68
C PRO A 628 20.72 -11.42 -13.81
N PRO A 629 20.63 -10.19 -14.33
CA PRO A 629 19.77 -9.88 -15.46
C PRO A 629 20.09 -10.78 -16.67
N PRO A 630 19.10 -11.24 -17.45
CA PRO A 630 19.37 -11.97 -18.67
C PRO A 630 20.01 -11.01 -19.69
N GLU A 631 21.32 -11.11 -19.87
CA GLU A 631 22.00 -10.56 -21.05
C GLU A 631 21.77 -11.51 -22.23
N GLU A 632 21.23 -10.95 -23.30
CA GLU A 632 21.16 -11.59 -24.61
C GLU A 632 22.57 -11.78 -25.17
N THR A 633 23.06 -13.00 -25.34
CA THR A 633 23.98 -13.31 -26.43
C THR A 633 23.82 -14.75 -26.94
N THR A 634 23.86 -14.83 -28.26
CA THR A 634 23.82 -15.98 -29.18
C THR A 634 24.75 -17.16 -28.85
N PRO A 635 24.44 -18.39 -29.33
CA PRO A 635 25.11 -19.62 -28.93
C PRO A 635 26.40 -19.85 -29.71
N THR A 636 27.54 -19.96 -29.02
CA THR A 636 28.75 -20.56 -29.62
C THR A 636 29.63 -21.19 -28.54
N GLY A 637 29.62 -22.53 -28.44
CA GLY A 637 30.58 -23.29 -27.64
C GLY A 637 30.04 -24.65 -27.16
N PRO A 638 30.79 -25.76 -27.32
CA PRO A 638 30.33 -27.09 -26.91
C PRO A 638 30.35 -27.25 -25.38
N PRO A 639 29.49 -28.13 -24.82
CA PRO A 639 29.29 -28.22 -23.38
C PRO A 639 30.51 -28.87 -22.72
N THR A 640 31.14 -28.12 -21.81
CA THR A 640 32.13 -28.70 -20.89
C THR A 640 31.39 -29.08 -19.61
N SER A 641 31.49 -30.36 -19.26
CA SER A 641 30.87 -31.07 -18.15
C SER A 641 30.94 -30.35 -16.79
N ALA A 642 29.78 -30.09 -16.18
CA ALA A 642 29.66 -29.72 -14.76
C ALA A 642 29.65 -30.99 -13.87
N PRO A 643 30.17 -30.96 -12.63
CA PRO A 643 30.17 -32.11 -11.73
C PRO A 643 28.86 -32.25 -10.93
N SER A 644 28.29 -33.45 -11.01
CA SER A 644 27.47 -34.19 -10.01
C SER A 644 26.40 -33.47 -9.18
N GLU A 645 25.15 -33.64 -9.62
CA GLU A 645 23.99 -34.18 -8.89
C GLU A 645 23.77 -33.76 -7.42
N THR A 646 22.97 -32.71 -7.21
CA THR A 646 22.03 -32.64 -6.08
C THR A 646 20.65 -33.04 -6.60
N PRO A 647 19.85 -33.84 -5.88
CA PRO A 647 18.55 -34.27 -6.38
C PRO A 647 17.65 -33.05 -6.57
N GLU A 648 17.16 -32.82 -7.78
CA GLU A 648 16.19 -31.77 -8.09
C GLU A 648 14.94 -31.98 -7.22
N LYS A 649 14.75 -31.13 -6.20
CA LYS A 649 13.57 -31.17 -5.34
C LYS A 649 12.34 -30.90 -6.23
N SER A 650 11.28 -31.70 -6.10
CA SER A 650 10.03 -31.43 -6.84
C SER A 650 9.17 -30.38 -6.12
N LEU A 651 8.24 -29.74 -6.85
CA LEU A 651 7.24 -28.84 -6.27
C LEU A 651 6.40 -29.57 -5.24
N VAL A 652 6.03 -30.81 -5.54
CA VAL A 652 5.19 -31.67 -4.69
C VAL A 652 5.87 -31.93 -3.35
N ASP A 653 7.16 -32.25 -3.35
CA ASP A 653 7.93 -32.48 -2.13
C ASP A 653 8.03 -31.21 -1.28
N THR A 654 8.18 -30.05 -1.92
CA THR A 654 8.29 -28.77 -1.22
C THR A 654 6.95 -28.34 -0.62
N VAL A 655 5.85 -28.55 -1.33
CA VAL A 655 4.49 -28.34 -0.79
C VAL A 655 4.21 -29.29 0.36
N SER A 656 4.52 -30.58 0.20
CA SER A 656 4.34 -31.60 1.24
C SER A 656 5.11 -31.26 2.52
N ARG A 657 6.38 -30.84 2.40
CA ARG A 657 7.18 -30.35 3.53
C ARG A 657 6.54 -29.12 4.17
N THR A 658 6.15 -28.12 3.38
CA THR A 658 5.50 -26.90 3.89
C THR A 658 4.22 -27.23 4.67
N VAL A 659 3.38 -28.14 4.17
CA VAL A 659 2.16 -28.60 4.85
C VAL A 659 2.47 -29.36 6.13
N SER A 660 3.50 -30.22 6.14
CA SER A 660 3.99 -30.88 7.35
C SER A 660 4.48 -29.89 8.41
N HIS A 661 5.13 -28.79 8.01
CA HIS A 661 5.52 -27.72 8.91
C HIS A 661 4.29 -27.02 9.52
N ILE A 662 3.28 -26.69 8.70
CA ILE A 662 2.01 -26.11 9.17
C ILE A 662 1.32 -27.06 10.17
N GLN A 663 1.33 -28.36 9.90
CA GLN A 663 0.75 -29.37 10.79
C GLN A 663 1.46 -29.42 12.14
N ARG A 664 2.80 -29.45 12.15
CA ARG A 664 3.59 -29.44 13.40
C ARG A 664 3.36 -28.17 14.20
N VAL A 665 3.23 -27.02 13.53
CA VAL A 665 2.84 -25.78 14.21
C VAL A 665 1.47 -25.94 14.86
N TYR A 666 0.45 -26.38 14.12
CA TYR A 666 -0.91 -26.58 14.66
C TYR A 666 -0.97 -27.55 15.85
N GLU A 667 -0.20 -28.64 15.80
CA GLU A 667 -0.11 -29.62 16.89
C GLU A 667 0.55 -29.05 18.15
N SER A 668 1.50 -28.13 17.99
CA SER A 668 2.17 -27.43 19.10
C SER A 668 1.32 -26.34 19.78
N LEU A 669 0.20 -25.92 19.16
CA LEU A 669 -0.59 -24.79 19.67
C LEU A 669 -1.42 -25.21 20.91
N PRO A 670 -1.45 -24.38 21.96
CA PRO A 670 -2.31 -24.64 23.11
C PRO A 670 -3.80 -24.43 22.76
N PRO A 671 -4.74 -24.99 23.56
CA PRO A 671 -6.17 -24.81 23.33
C PRO A 671 -6.60 -23.33 23.33
N CYS A 672 -7.66 -23.03 22.58
CA CYS A 672 -8.19 -21.66 22.42
C CYS A 672 -7.21 -20.72 21.68
N THR A 673 -6.41 -21.26 20.77
CA THR A 673 -5.51 -20.48 19.91
C THR A 673 -6.15 -20.26 18.55
N LEU A 674 -6.29 -19.00 18.13
CA LEU A 674 -6.69 -18.67 16.77
C LEU A 674 -5.47 -18.83 15.85
N PHE A 675 -5.55 -19.76 14.90
CA PHE A 675 -4.49 -20.01 13.93
C PHE A 675 -4.92 -19.50 12.56
N ILE A 676 -4.10 -18.60 11.99
CA ILE A 676 -4.30 -17.98 10.68
C ILE A 676 -3.09 -18.32 9.83
N VAL A 677 -3.30 -18.97 8.70
CA VAL A 677 -2.26 -19.21 7.68
C VAL A 677 -2.65 -18.44 6.43
N TYR A 678 -1.73 -17.74 5.79
CA TYR A 678 -2.03 -16.99 4.56
C TYR A 678 -0.81 -16.83 3.66
N SER A 679 -1.00 -16.72 2.35
CA SER A 679 0.15 -16.69 1.41
C SER A 679 0.81 -15.32 1.26
N GLY A 680 0.08 -14.24 1.53
CA GLY A 680 0.56 -12.88 1.29
C GLY A 680 0.23 -12.42 -0.12
N THR A 681 1.13 -12.62 -1.09
CA THR A 681 0.88 -12.36 -2.51
C THR A 681 0.70 -13.67 -3.29
N GLY A 682 0.12 -13.57 -4.49
CA GLY A 682 0.23 -14.60 -5.54
C GLY A 682 1.54 -14.43 -6.33
N ASP A 683 1.64 -15.09 -7.48
CA ASP A 683 2.84 -15.10 -8.33
C ASP A 683 3.30 -13.70 -8.79
N PRO A 684 4.44 -13.18 -8.30
CA PRO A 684 4.94 -11.84 -8.63
C PRO A 684 5.87 -11.83 -9.86
N ARG A 685 6.19 -12.99 -10.45
CA ARG A 685 7.24 -13.09 -11.49
C ARG A 685 6.86 -12.33 -12.74
N GLU A 686 5.61 -12.46 -13.17
CA GLU A 686 5.12 -11.76 -14.36
C GLU A 686 5.03 -10.25 -14.15
N VAL A 687 4.64 -9.81 -12.95
CA VAL A 687 4.68 -8.38 -12.58
C VAL A 687 6.12 -7.86 -12.67
N SER A 688 7.07 -8.61 -12.12
CA SER A 688 8.50 -8.23 -12.12
C SER A 688 9.05 -8.16 -13.54
N ARG A 689 8.72 -9.14 -14.40
CA ARG A 689 9.12 -9.17 -15.81
C ARG A 689 8.58 -7.97 -16.58
N LEU A 690 7.27 -7.70 -16.45
CA LEU A 690 6.61 -6.58 -17.14
C LEU A 690 7.06 -5.22 -16.61
N GLN A 691 7.33 -5.09 -15.30
CA GLN A 691 7.91 -3.86 -14.74
C GLN A 691 9.34 -3.61 -15.22
N ALA A 692 10.18 -4.64 -15.32
CA ALA A 692 11.51 -4.53 -15.90
C ALA A 692 11.44 -4.12 -17.38
N MET A 693 10.51 -4.70 -18.13
CA MET A 693 10.22 -4.36 -19.51
C MET A 693 9.75 -2.90 -19.66
N HIS A 694 8.82 -2.45 -18.81
CA HIS A 694 8.35 -1.05 -18.75
C HIS A 694 9.48 -0.08 -18.37
N LYS A 695 10.38 -0.48 -17.46
CA LYS A 695 11.55 0.32 -17.08
C LYS A 695 12.47 0.53 -18.28
N ARG A 696 12.81 -0.53 -19.02
CA ARG A 696 13.61 -0.42 -20.24
C ARG A 696 12.95 0.48 -21.28
N PHE A 697 11.66 0.28 -21.54
CA PHE A 697 10.90 1.16 -22.44
C PHE A 697 11.01 2.63 -22.02
N ARG A 698 10.79 2.94 -20.73
CA ARG A 698 10.90 4.32 -20.23
C ARG A 698 12.31 4.88 -20.40
N GLU A 699 13.35 4.10 -20.12
CA GLU A 699 14.74 4.53 -20.32
C GLU A 699 15.03 4.85 -21.79
N GLU A 700 14.61 3.99 -22.71
CA GLU A 700 14.82 4.17 -24.16
C GLU A 700 13.96 5.28 -24.77
N TYR A 701 12.71 5.39 -24.32
CA TYR A 701 11.77 6.42 -24.72
C TYR A 701 12.20 7.79 -24.21
N ASN A 702 12.63 7.90 -22.95
CA ASN A 702 13.18 9.12 -22.38
C ASN A 702 14.50 9.52 -23.06
N ALA A 703 15.26 8.54 -23.52
CA ALA A 703 16.43 8.74 -24.39
C ALA A 703 16.06 9.15 -25.84
N LYS A 704 14.78 9.40 -26.15
CA LYS A 704 14.24 9.80 -27.46
C LYS A 704 14.68 8.90 -28.63
N LYS A 705 14.86 7.60 -28.39
CA LYS A 705 15.02 6.65 -29.49
C LYS A 705 13.75 6.64 -30.37
N PRO A 706 13.87 6.56 -31.70
CA PRO A 706 12.73 6.35 -32.59
C PRO A 706 11.95 5.11 -32.17
N TRP A 707 10.62 5.13 -32.33
CA TRP A 707 9.73 4.03 -31.92
C TRP A 707 10.13 2.66 -32.51
N ASP A 708 10.67 2.65 -33.72
CA ASP A 708 11.08 1.43 -34.42
C ASP A 708 12.39 0.83 -33.90
N GLU A 709 13.20 1.63 -33.18
CA GLU A 709 14.48 1.23 -32.59
C GLU A 709 14.37 0.89 -31.09
N LEU A 710 13.16 0.96 -30.52
CA LEU A 710 12.92 0.55 -29.13
C LEU A 710 12.99 -0.98 -29.03
N THR A 711 13.78 -1.47 -28.08
CA THR A 711 13.88 -2.90 -27.76
C THR A 711 12.57 -3.42 -27.18
N VAL A 712 11.84 -2.56 -26.48
CA VAL A 712 10.51 -2.85 -25.94
C VAL A 712 9.53 -1.81 -26.45
N LYS A 713 8.48 -2.25 -27.15
CA LYS A 713 7.36 -1.38 -27.53
C LYS A 713 6.28 -1.52 -26.47
N TRP A 714 6.09 -0.49 -25.64
CA TRP A 714 5.05 -0.49 -24.61
C TRP A 714 3.76 0.08 -25.16
N THR A 715 2.78 -0.78 -25.41
CA THR A 715 1.46 -0.43 -25.93
C THR A 715 0.36 -0.73 -24.91
N ASP A 716 -0.90 -0.52 -25.31
CA ASP A 716 -2.06 -0.90 -24.48
C ASP A 716 -2.07 -2.42 -24.17
N THR A 717 -1.47 -3.25 -25.02
CA THR A 717 -1.36 -4.70 -24.79
C THR A 717 -0.50 -5.00 -23.56
N GLU A 718 0.69 -4.39 -23.47
CA GLU A 718 1.61 -4.55 -22.34
C GLU A 718 1.05 -3.92 -21.07
N GLU A 719 0.37 -2.78 -21.18
CA GLU A 719 -0.30 -2.11 -20.06
C GLU A 719 -1.42 -2.98 -19.48
N GLN A 720 -2.26 -3.57 -20.35
CA GLN A 720 -3.31 -4.52 -19.93
C GLN A 720 -2.71 -5.81 -19.36
N ALA A 721 -1.61 -6.32 -19.93
CA ALA A 721 -0.91 -7.47 -19.40
C ALA A 721 -0.34 -7.20 -18.00
N LEU A 722 0.27 -6.03 -17.78
CA LEU A 722 0.79 -5.62 -16.47
C LEU A 722 -0.35 -5.49 -15.45
N LYS A 723 -1.49 -4.94 -15.87
CA LYS A 723 -2.68 -4.87 -15.02
C LYS A 723 -3.18 -6.25 -14.61
N ARG A 724 -3.34 -7.18 -15.56
CA ARG A 724 -3.76 -8.57 -15.28
C ARG A 724 -2.76 -9.30 -14.39
N ALA A 725 -1.46 -9.11 -14.63
CA ALA A 725 -0.40 -9.68 -13.81
C ALA A 725 -0.46 -9.13 -12.37
N CYS A 726 -0.66 -7.82 -12.19
CA CYS A 726 -0.82 -7.20 -10.87
C CYS A 726 -2.11 -7.64 -10.16
N GLU A 727 -3.17 -7.95 -10.90
CA GLU A 727 -4.39 -8.53 -10.32
C GLU A 727 -4.15 -9.96 -9.82
N ARG A 728 -3.52 -10.82 -10.64
CA ARG A 728 -3.16 -12.19 -10.26
C ARG A 728 -2.15 -12.24 -9.10
N ALA A 729 -1.12 -11.40 -9.12
CA ALA A 729 -0.14 -11.31 -8.03
C ALA A 729 -0.75 -10.85 -6.70
N ARG A 730 -1.97 -10.30 -6.71
CA ARG A 730 -2.70 -9.95 -5.49
C ARG A 730 -3.62 -11.08 -5.01
N GLU A 731 -3.83 -12.12 -5.80
CA GLU A 731 -4.66 -13.26 -5.42
C GLU A 731 -3.82 -14.25 -4.62
N GLY A 732 -4.22 -14.48 -3.38
CA GLY A 732 -3.60 -15.41 -2.47
C GLY A 732 -4.64 -16.31 -1.82
N CYS A 733 -4.17 -17.16 -0.91
CA CYS A 733 -5.03 -18.05 -0.13
C CYS A 733 -4.84 -17.84 1.37
N GLY A 734 -5.82 -18.27 2.16
CA GLY A 734 -5.72 -18.29 3.60
C GLY A 734 -6.57 -19.37 4.26
N PHE A 735 -6.22 -19.71 5.49
CA PHE A 735 -6.82 -20.77 6.30
C PHE A 735 -6.96 -20.26 7.73
N MET A 736 -8.05 -20.64 8.39
CA MET A 736 -8.38 -20.12 9.71
C MET A 736 -9.09 -21.18 10.55
N CYS A 737 -8.56 -21.45 11.73
CA CYS A 737 -9.21 -22.33 12.71
C CYS A 737 -8.94 -21.85 14.14
N VAL A 738 -9.68 -22.41 15.10
CA VAL A 738 -9.36 -22.30 16.53
C VAL A 738 -8.97 -23.69 17.00
N LYS A 739 -7.72 -23.85 17.44
CA LYS A 739 -7.21 -25.10 18.02
C LYS A 739 -7.93 -25.38 19.31
#